data_AF-A0A2V5ZQE7-F1
#
_entry.id   AF-A0A2V5ZQE7-F1
#
_cell.length_a   1.000
_cell.length_b   1.000
_cell.length_c   1.000
_cell.angle_alpha   90.00
_cell.angle_beta   90.00
_cell.angle_gamma   90.00
#
_symmetry.space_group_name_H-M   'P 1'
#
loop_
_entity.id
_entity.type
_entity.pdbx_description
1 polymer ?
#
loop_
_entity_poly.entity_id
_entity_poly.type
_entity_poly.pdbx_seq_one_letter_code
_entity_poly.pdbx_strand_id
1 'polypeptide(L)'
;AVGYTLDEIKNDITRETPACFEPTIDYCVVKVPRFTFEKFPQADATLTTRMKSVGEAMAIGRTFKEALQKALRSLEIKRFGLLGDGADNDVDLETLRLKLAIPNAERIFYIAQAFQKGASIDEVYELTKIDRWFLQNLAQIVEKARFLENAPPSRAPRDVSSARKSGFQPDSADEHLARQVANQPPIRTQTNSTDIVDLGFRGLDPQQAIVQKRGHLPHWEQSGATYFVTFRLADSLPADVLTPWKDERAAWLKLHPQPWDWKTAREYMRKFEEEREHWLDQGHGSCLLREPQAAAIVAESLDHFHQQRYLIDSYVVMPNHVHVLFKLVGEHSLVDILHSWKSFTANVLNRKMNREGAVWMHESFDTIVRDAEHLRVCRDYIAQNPKKAHLAPDEFVLERRDVLVIEGETRSDASCLTRPSRCQPALTAEEQDARQPSEASSFTSDTAPADGALEREQLLRAKKFGFSDRQLAVANGATGTKIRALRKSLGITPTYRLVDTCAAEFEAYTPYYYSTYGDENERRESDKRKIMILGGGPNRIGQGIEFDYCCVHAAFALRELGFETIMVNSNPETVSTDYDTSDKLYFEPLTLEDVLNIYDQEQPEGVFVQFGGQTPLNLASGLKAAGVPILGTQTESIETAEDRKLFAAMLDKLGLRQTPNGSATSTNDAVAIATKIGYPVLVRPSFVLGGRAMELVYTEADLRRYMTSAIEITPDRPVLIDRFLEDAIEVDVDCISDGETTVIGAIMEHIEEAGIHSGDSACVIPTFSVSQKVLDEISSATKAMARELNVRGLMNVQFAVKVDEVYVLEVNPRASRTVPFVSKAIGVPLAKMAAKVMTGKSLRELGFTKEIVPKHFSVKEAVFPFLRYEGLDISLGPEMKSTGEVMGIDIDLGLAYAKSQMAAPPPLPKRGRVFVSVKDVDKEAVIPVAREFLKLGFEIVSTSGTAEALTKAKIKVTKVFKIHEGRPNVLDRIKNGDINFIINTPIGKIPREHEVVIRNAALAAKIPIMTTVRAALASANGIRSLQKRKIQVRSLQEYHASRG
;
A
#
# COMPACT_ATOMS: atom_id res chain seq x y z
N ALA A 1 4.53 -23.32 23.97
CA ALA A 1 4.68 -24.46 23.03
C ALA A 1 5.53 -25.60 23.60
N VAL A 2 6.70 -25.31 24.18
CA VAL A 2 7.60 -26.32 24.79
C VAL A 2 7.60 -26.30 26.33
N GLY A 3 6.49 -25.89 26.93
CA GLY A 3 6.29 -25.91 28.39
C GLY A 3 6.39 -24.56 29.11
N TYR A 4 7.06 -23.56 28.52
CA TYR A 4 7.18 -22.23 29.16
C TYR A 4 5.83 -21.49 29.26
N THR A 5 5.67 -20.74 30.35
CA THR A 5 4.61 -19.72 30.54
C THR A 5 5.15 -18.31 30.27
N LEU A 6 4.26 -17.33 30.06
CA LEU A 6 4.67 -15.97 29.65
C LEU A 6 5.51 -15.24 30.70
N ASP A 7 5.30 -15.54 31.98
CA ASP A 7 6.04 -14.98 33.12
C ASP A 7 7.47 -15.52 33.23
N GLU A 8 7.74 -16.68 32.63
CA GLU A 8 9.07 -17.30 32.59
C GLU A 8 9.95 -16.79 31.43
N ILE A 9 9.35 -16.10 30.46
CA ILE A 9 10.03 -15.57 29.27
C ILE A 9 10.31 -14.09 29.50
N LYS A 10 11.54 -13.64 29.24
CA LYS A 10 11.89 -12.22 29.31
C LYS A 10 11.46 -11.50 28.03
N ASN A 11 11.07 -10.23 28.15
CA ASN A 11 10.91 -9.34 27.01
C ASN A 11 12.29 -9.00 26.44
N ASP A 12 12.52 -9.31 25.17
CA ASP A 12 13.84 -9.15 24.53
C ASP A 12 14.25 -7.68 24.34
N ILE A 13 13.27 -6.76 24.29
CA ILE A 13 13.52 -5.33 24.06
C ILE A 13 13.91 -4.60 25.35
N THR A 14 13.14 -4.79 26.43
CA THR A 14 13.42 -4.16 27.74
C THR A 14 14.37 -4.99 28.59
N ARG A 15 14.50 -6.31 28.36
CA ARG A 15 15.33 -7.28 29.10
C ARG A 15 15.07 -7.40 30.61
N GLU A 16 14.20 -6.56 31.15
CA GLU A 16 13.84 -6.45 32.57
C GLU A 16 12.43 -6.94 32.85
N THR A 17 11.50 -6.77 31.91
CA THR A 17 10.10 -7.18 32.09
C THR A 17 9.85 -8.61 31.57
N PRO A 18 8.89 -9.35 32.14
CA PRO A 18 8.47 -10.63 31.57
C PRO A 18 7.66 -10.41 30.28
N ALA A 19 7.42 -11.48 29.51
CA ALA A 19 6.59 -11.45 28.31
C ALA A 19 5.07 -11.43 28.63
N CYS A 20 4.67 -11.58 29.90
CA CYS A 20 3.27 -11.56 30.35
C CYS A 20 2.70 -10.14 30.53
N PHE A 21 2.68 -9.34 29.46
CA PHE A 21 2.11 -7.99 29.48
C PHE A 21 1.47 -7.64 28.13
N GLU A 22 0.71 -6.56 28.10
CA GLU A 22 0.17 -5.99 26.87
C GLU A 22 1.04 -4.80 26.44
N PRO A 23 1.66 -4.83 25.24
CA PRO A 23 2.46 -3.72 24.78
C PRO A 23 1.67 -2.42 24.69
N THR A 24 2.26 -1.33 25.17
CA THR A 24 1.75 0.04 24.99
C THR A 24 2.71 0.78 24.06
N ILE A 25 2.17 1.43 23.04
CA ILE A 25 2.95 2.17 22.05
C ILE A 25 2.61 3.65 22.10
N ASP A 26 3.60 4.52 21.96
CA ASP A 26 3.45 5.97 21.95
C ASP A 26 3.59 6.57 20.53
N TYR A 27 3.34 5.73 19.52
CA TYR A 27 3.41 6.03 18.10
C TYR A 27 2.28 5.36 17.32
N CYS A 28 2.09 5.77 16.07
CA CYS A 28 1.21 5.13 15.12
C CYS A 28 2.03 4.29 14.14
N VAL A 29 1.56 3.07 13.87
CA VAL A 29 2.07 2.21 12.80
C VAL A 29 1.05 2.19 11.67
N VAL A 30 1.51 2.47 10.44
CA VAL A 30 0.68 2.36 9.24
C VAL A 30 1.29 1.35 8.30
N LYS A 31 0.48 0.38 7.90
CA LYS A 31 0.81 -0.63 6.90
C LYS A 31 0.00 -0.35 5.63
N VAL A 32 0.64 -0.40 4.47
CA VAL A 32 -0.02 -0.26 3.17
C VAL A 32 0.37 -1.43 2.26
N PRO A 33 -0.59 -2.17 1.69
CA PRO A 33 -0.31 -3.29 0.80
C PRO A 33 0.28 -2.83 -0.55
N ARG A 34 1.21 -3.63 -1.08
CA ARG A 34 1.80 -3.48 -2.42
C ARG A 34 1.11 -4.43 -3.41
N PHE A 35 0.63 -3.88 -4.53
CA PHE A 35 -0.04 -4.62 -5.61
C PHE A 35 0.75 -4.53 -6.91
N THR A 36 0.68 -5.53 -7.78
CA THR A 36 1.34 -5.52 -9.11
C THR A 36 0.34 -5.77 -10.24
N PHE A 37 -0.78 -5.05 -10.25
CA PHE A 37 -1.81 -5.20 -11.29
C PHE A 37 -1.31 -4.86 -12.69
N GLU A 38 -0.26 -4.03 -12.81
CA GLU A 38 0.39 -3.72 -14.07
C GLU A 38 0.95 -4.96 -14.81
N LYS A 39 1.24 -6.05 -14.08
CA LYS A 39 1.71 -7.33 -14.64
C LYS A 39 0.57 -8.25 -15.08
N PHE A 40 -0.66 -7.90 -14.72
CA PHE A 40 -1.89 -8.63 -15.04
C PHE A 40 -2.94 -7.64 -15.55
N PRO A 41 -2.74 -6.99 -16.71
CA PRO A 41 -3.60 -5.88 -17.16
C PRO A 41 -5.05 -6.28 -17.41
N GLN A 42 -5.31 -7.57 -17.64
CA GLN A 42 -6.68 -8.10 -17.80
C GLN A 42 -7.35 -8.44 -16.45
N ALA A 43 -6.61 -8.40 -15.33
CA ALA A 43 -7.14 -8.70 -14.02
C ALA A 43 -8.12 -7.63 -13.57
N ASP A 44 -9.22 -8.08 -12.96
CA ASP A 44 -10.04 -7.19 -12.15
C ASP A 44 -9.20 -6.64 -10.98
N ALA A 45 -8.93 -5.34 -11.02
CA ALA A 45 -8.16 -4.63 -10.00
C ALA A 45 -8.99 -4.29 -8.74
N THR A 46 -10.27 -4.68 -8.69
CA THR A 46 -11.13 -4.47 -7.54
C THR A 46 -10.63 -5.27 -6.33
N LEU A 47 -10.50 -4.58 -5.19
CA LEU A 47 -10.11 -5.19 -3.93
C LEU A 47 -11.34 -5.81 -3.26
N THR A 48 -11.18 -7.04 -2.78
CA THR A 48 -12.24 -7.89 -2.23
C THR A 48 -11.68 -8.70 -1.05
N THR A 49 -12.47 -9.59 -0.46
CA THR A 49 -12.07 -10.49 0.62
C THR A 49 -10.94 -11.45 0.22
N ARG A 50 -10.74 -11.69 -1.09
CA ARG A 50 -9.60 -12.45 -1.63
C ARG A 50 -8.40 -11.52 -1.83
N MET A 51 -7.30 -11.79 -1.13
CA MET A 51 -6.06 -11.01 -1.24
C MET A 51 -5.44 -11.05 -2.64
N LYS A 52 -5.12 -9.87 -3.17
CA LYS A 52 -4.43 -9.66 -4.45
C LYS A 52 -3.08 -8.91 -4.29
N SER A 53 -2.73 -8.51 -3.06
CA SER A 53 -1.42 -7.91 -2.75
C SER A 53 -0.30 -8.95 -2.84
N VAL A 54 0.90 -8.48 -3.16
CA VAL A 54 2.13 -9.28 -3.32
C VAL A 54 3.20 -8.96 -2.26
N GLY A 55 2.95 -7.95 -1.43
CA GLY A 55 3.77 -7.55 -0.30
C GLY A 55 3.15 -6.35 0.39
N GLU A 56 3.91 -5.69 1.25
CA GLU A 56 3.44 -4.57 2.08
C GLU A 56 4.60 -3.71 2.58
N ALA A 57 4.32 -2.42 2.74
CA ALA A 57 5.22 -1.48 3.39
C ALA A 57 4.63 -1.10 4.75
N MET A 58 5.49 -0.94 5.75
CA MET A 58 5.12 -0.41 7.06
C MET A 58 5.92 0.87 7.35
N ALA A 59 5.33 1.77 8.12
CA ALA A 59 6.05 2.90 8.66
C ALA A 59 5.52 3.28 10.05
N ILE A 60 6.41 3.87 10.84
CA ILE A 60 6.13 4.34 12.20
C ILE A 60 6.26 5.87 12.21
N GLY A 61 5.34 6.55 12.89
CA GLY A 61 5.39 8.00 13.11
C GLY A 61 4.66 8.37 14.38
N ARG A 62 4.96 9.54 14.96
CA ARG A 62 4.30 10.01 16.20
C ARG A 62 2.86 10.43 15.99
N THR A 63 2.47 10.63 14.73
CA THR A 63 1.10 10.91 14.34
C THR A 63 0.69 10.00 13.18
N PHE A 64 -0.60 9.76 13.02
CA PHE A 64 -1.13 9.00 11.89
C PHE A 64 -0.72 9.62 10.54
N LYS A 65 -0.71 10.96 10.41
CA LYS A 65 -0.34 11.64 9.16
C LYS A 65 1.12 11.39 8.80
N GLU A 66 2.01 11.49 9.77
CA GLU A 66 3.43 11.21 9.59
C GLU A 66 3.65 9.75 9.17
N ALA A 67 3.09 8.81 9.92
CA ALA A 67 3.18 7.38 9.64
C ALA A 67 2.61 7.03 8.25
N LEU A 68 1.45 7.60 7.89
CA LEU A 68 0.82 7.37 6.59
C LEU A 68 1.68 7.88 5.43
N GLN A 69 2.16 9.13 5.49
CA GLN A 69 2.98 9.67 4.39
C GLN A 69 4.32 8.93 4.27
N LYS A 70 4.89 8.45 5.38
CA LYS A 70 6.04 7.52 5.36
C LYS A 70 5.69 6.20 4.68
N ALA A 71 4.59 5.57 5.06
CA ALA A 71 4.17 4.30 4.48
C ALA A 71 3.91 4.41 2.97
N LEU A 72 3.27 5.50 2.52
CA LEU A 72 3.01 5.75 1.10
C LEU A 72 4.28 5.93 0.27
N ARG A 73 5.29 6.65 0.80
CA ARG A 73 6.58 6.79 0.11
C ARG A 73 7.46 5.54 0.19
N SER A 74 7.23 4.65 1.15
CA SER A 74 7.85 3.33 1.22
C SER A 74 7.29 2.32 0.20
N LEU A 75 6.19 2.60 -0.49
CA LEU A 75 5.54 1.63 -1.40
C LEU A 75 6.31 1.33 -2.68
N GLU A 76 7.35 2.10 -3.00
CA GLU A 76 8.15 1.93 -4.21
C GLU A 76 7.31 2.01 -5.50
N ILE A 77 6.27 2.86 -5.49
CA ILE A 77 5.38 3.14 -6.64
C ILE A 77 5.62 4.52 -7.25
N LYS A 78 6.77 5.14 -6.96
CA LYS A 78 7.14 6.51 -7.36
C LYS A 78 6.22 7.61 -6.79
N ARG A 79 5.50 7.30 -5.71
CA ARG A 79 4.77 8.27 -4.90
C ARG A 79 5.63 8.64 -3.69
N PHE A 80 5.60 9.90 -3.28
CA PHE A 80 6.43 10.42 -2.17
C PHE A 80 5.59 11.00 -1.03
N GLY A 81 4.30 10.69 -1.03
CA GLY A 81 3.32 11.07 -0.01
C GLY A 81 1.92 10.85 -0.55
N LEU A 82 0.93 11.51 0.07
CA LEU A 82 -0.48 11.38 -0.32
C LEU A 82 -0.82 12.16 -1.61
N LEU A 83 -0.20 13.32 -1.82
CA LEU A 83 -0.38 14.20 -2.98
C LEU A 83 0.75 15.24 -3.05
N GLY A 84 0.80 16.03 -4.12
CA GLY A 84 1.72 17.15 -4.29
C GLY A 84 3.16 16.72 -4.56
N ASP A 85 3.38 15.50 -5.06
CA ASP A 85 4.71 14.95 -5.38
C ASP A 85 5.06 15.04 -6.89
N GLY A 86 4.16 15.67 -7.66
CA GLY A 86 4.25 15.85 -9.11
C GLY A 86 3.79 14.63 -9.93
N ALA A 87 3.24 13.61 -9.28
CA ALA A 87 2.74 12.39 -9.93
C ALA A 87 1.21 12.22 -9.77
N ASP A 88 0.50 13.28 -9.37
CA ASP A 88 -0.95 13.28 -9.25
C ASP A 88 -1.62 13.30 -10.63
N ASN A 89 -2.58 12.41 -10.86
CA ASN A 89 -3.34 12.33 -12.10
C ASN A 89 -4.74 12.91 -11.90
N ASP A 90 -5.11 13.94 -12.66
CA ASP A 90 -6.45 14.52 -12.52
C ASP A 90 -7.54 13.63 -13.16
N VAL A 91 -8.66 13.41 -12.48
CA VAL A 91 -9.83 12.69 -13.03
C VAL A 91 -11.11 13.50 -12.82
N ASP A 92 -12.10 13.28 -13.68
CA ASP A 92 -13.40 13.92 -13.57
C ASP A 92 -14.19 13.42 -12.35
N LEU A 93 -15.21 14.18 -11.93
CA LEU A 93 -15.99 13.88 -10.72
C LEU A 93 -16.76 12.55 -10.79
N GLU A 94 -17.18 12.11 -11.98
CA GLU A 94 -17.90 10.85 -12.16
C GLU A 94 -16.95 9.66 -11.96
N THR A 95 -15.80 9.70 -12.64
CA THR A 95 -14.71 8.72 -12.44
C THR A 95 -14.26 8.69 -10.99
N LEU A 96 -14.12 9.86 -10.36
CA LEU A 96 -13.70 9.97 -8.97
C LEU A 96 -14.68 9.27 -8.02
N ARG A 97 -15.98 9.54 -8.13
CA ARG A 97 -17.02 8.87 -7.32
C ARG A 97 -16.98 7.36 -7.50
N LEU A 98 -16.77 6.87 -8.72
CA LEU A 98 -16.64 5.44 -9.00
C LEU A 98 -15.41 4.82 -8.33
N LYS A 99 -14.24 5.48 -8.44
CA LYS A 99 -12.99 5.05 -7.82
C LYS A 99 -13.01 5.10 -6.29
N LEU A 100 -13.87 5.94 -5.69
CA LEU A 100 -14.11 5.95 -4.26
C LEU A 100 -15.05 4.83 -3.82
N ALA A 101 -16.13 4.59 -4.57
CA ALA A 101 -17.12 3.55 -4.25
C ALA A 101 -16.55 2.13 -4.40
N ILE A 102 -15.76 1.87 -5.45
CA ILE A 102 -15.19 0.56 -5.74
C ILE A 102 -13.76 0.48 -5.18
N PRO A 103 -13.50 -0.38 -4.16
CA PRO A 103 -12.16 -0.55 -3.60
C PRO A 103 -11.12 -0.91 -4.67
N ASN A 104 -10.02 -0.14 -4.73
CA ASN A 104 -8.93 -0.34 -5.68
C ASN A 104 -7.59 0.06 -5.02
N ALA A 105 -6.46 -0.35 -5.62
CA ALA A 105 -5.12 -0.13 -5.08
C ALA A 105 -4.73 1.35 -4.92
N GLU A 106 -5.32 2.24 -5.71
CA GLU A 106 -4.99 3.68 -5.74
C GLU A 106 -6.03 4.53 -4.98
N ARG A 107 -7.02 3.90 -4.35
CA ARG A 107 -8.19 4.57 -3.73
C ARG A 107 -7.80 5.67 -2.76
N ILE A 108 -6.69 5.53 -2.04
CA ILE A 108 -6.21 6.54 -1.10
C ILE A 108 -5.82 7.86 -1.78
N PHE A 109 -5.29 7.80 -3.00
CA PHE A 109 -4.95 8.97 -3.80
C PHE A 109 -6.21 9.65 -4.35
N TYR A 110 -7.20 8.86 -4.78
CA TYR A 110 -8.51 9.37 -5.20
C TYR A 110 -9.26 10.04 -4.03
N ILE A 111 -9.13 9.56 -2.79
CA ILE A 111 -9.67 10.23 -1.61
C ILE A 111 -9.05 11.63 -1.44
N ALA A 112 -7.74 11.72 -1.56
CA ALA A 112 -7.03 12.99 -1.46
C ALA A 112 -7.51 13.99 -2.53
N GLN A 113 -7.68 13.51 -3.75
CA GLN A 113 -8.21 14.31 -4.86
C GLN A 113 -9.66 14.74 -4.66
N ALA A 114 -10.51 13.91 -4.04
CA ALA A 114 -11.88 14.29 -3.71
C ALA A 114 -11.91 15.47 -2.74
N PHE A 115 -11.06 15.46 -1.72
CA PHE A 115 -10.87 16.63 -0.85
C PHE A 115 -10.27 17.83 -1.61
N GLN A 116 -9.35 17.60 -2.57
CA GLN A 116 -8.85 18.65 -3.46
C GLN A 116 -9.95 19.25 -4.36
N LYS A 117 -11.05 18.54 -4.61
CA LYS A 117 -12.21 19.03 -5.36
C LYS A 117 -13.38 19.48 -4.46
N GLY A 118 -13.16 19.55 -3.15
CA GLY A 118 -14.12 20.11 -2.20
C GLY A 118 -15.17 19.13 -1.68
N ALA A 119 -14.99 17.81 -1.89
CA ALA A 119 -15.87 16.81 -1.28
C ALA A 119 -15.80 16.89 0.25
N SER A 120 -16.95 16.74 0.91
CA SER A 120 -17.03 16.65 2.37
C SER A 120 -16.55 15.30 2.88
N ILE A 121 -16.17 15.25 4.17
CA ILE A 121 -15.81 13.99 4.85
C ILE A 121 -16.98 12.99 4.80
N ASP A 122 -18.22 13.46 4.95
CA ASP A 122 -19.41 12.60 4.91
C ASP A 122 -19.66 12.02 3.52
N GLU A 123 -19.49 12.80 2.45
CA GLU A 123 -19.60 12.27 1.08
C GLU A 123 -18.57 11.18 0.81
N VAL A 124 -17.31 11.40 1.22
CA VAL A 124 -16.26 10.39 1.06
C VAL A 124 -16.52 9.19 1.96
N TYR A 125 -17.01 9.37 3.19
CA TYR A 125 -17.40 8.28 4.07
C TYR A 125 -18.52 7.43 3.44
N GLU A 126 -19.55 8.05 2.88
CA GLU A 126 -20.67 7.30 2.31
C GLU A 126 -20.26 6.42 1.14
N LEU A 127 -19.33 6.90 0.31
CA LEU A 127 -18.76 6.12 -0.79
C LEU A 127 -17.77 5.08 -0.30
N THR A 128 -16.96 5.41 0.72
CA THR A 128 -15.79 4.59 1.05
C THR A 128 -15.99 3.62 2.19
N LYS A 129 -16.84 3.99 3.14
CA LYS A 129 -17.01 3.42 4.48
C LYS A 129 -15.72 3.41 5.31
N ILE A 130 -14.72 4.21 4.92
CA ILE A 130 -13.51 4.46 5.72
C ILE A 130 -13.90 5.41 6.84
N ASP A 131 -13.54 5.06 8.08
CA ASP A 131 -13.92 5.84 9.26
C ASP A 131 -13.56 7.33 9.12
N ARG A 132 -14.47 8.19 9.58
CA ARG A 132 -14.36 9.65 9.47
C ARG A 132 -13.08 10.18 10.11
N TRP A 133 -12.57 9.54 11.15
CA TRP A 133 -11.32 9.94 11.79
C TRP A 133 -10.13 9.87 10.83
N PHE A 134 -10.04 8.80 10.02
CA PHE A 134 -8.99 8.70 8.99
C PHE A 134 -9.20 9.74 7.90
N LEU A 135 -10.44 9.90 7.45
CA LEU A 135 -10.80 10.87 6.41
C LEU A 135 -10.49 12.32 6.82
N GLN A 136 -10.74 12.69 8.08
CA GLN A 136 -10.36 13.99 8.65
C GLN A 136 -8.85 14.21 8.59
N ASN A 137 -8.06 13.20 8.97
CA ASN A 137 -6.61 13.29 8.89
C ASN A 137 -6.12 13.44 7.44
N LEU A 138 -6.71 12.71 6.49
CA LEU A 138 -6.41 12.85 5.05
C LEU A 138 -6.77 14.26 4.55
N ALA A 139 -7.94 14.77 4.90
CA ALA A 139 -8.38 16.12 4.55
C ALA A 139 -7.41 17.20 5.08
N GLN A 140 -6.92 17.05 6.31
CA GLN A 140 -5.93 17.96 6.89
C GLN A 140 -4.56 17.90 6.18
N ILE A 141 -4.16 16.74 5.63
CA ILE A 141 -2.97 16.64 4.77
C ILE A 141 -3.21 17.42 3.47
N VAL A 142 -4.38 17.22 2.83
CA VAL A 142 -4.75 17.90 1.59
C VAL A 142 -4.81 19.43 1.76
N GLU A 143 -5.43 19.89 2.84
CA GLU A 143 -5.50 21.32 3.19
C GLU A 143 -4.09 21.90 3.38
N LYS A 144 -3.22 21.18 4.10
CA LYS A 144 -1.84 21.63 4.32
C LYS A 144 -1.04 21.68 3.01
N ALA A 145 -1.24 20.73 2.10
CA ALA A 145 -0.61 20.74 0.79
C ALA A 145 -1.02 21.97 -0.04
N ARG A 146 -2.32 22.30 -0.09
CA ARG A 146 -2.81 23.51 -0.76
C ARG A 146 -2.23 24.79 -0.17
N PHE A 147 -2.10 24.86 1.16
CA PHE A 147 -1.47 26.00 1.82
C PHE A 147 -0.01 26.16 1.38
N LEU A 148 0.72 25.05 1.21
CA LEU A 148 2.11 25.06 0.76
C LEU A 148 2.25 25.47 -0.72
N GLU A 149 1.29 25.11 -1.57
CA GLU A 149 1.27 25.49 -3.00
C GLU A 149 0.90 26.96 -3.24
N ASN A 150 0.00 27.52 -2.42
CA ASN A 150 -0.45 28.91 -2.55
C ASN A 150 0.43 29.93 -1.83
N ALA A 151 1.54 29.50 -1.20
CA ALA A 151 2.52 30.40 -0.62
C ALA A 151 3.26 31.17 -1.74
N PRO A 152 3.41 32.51 -1.65
CA PRO A 152 4.01 33.30 -2.72
C PRO A 152 5.48 32.88 -2.98
N PRO A 153 5.91 32.72 -4.25
CA PRO A 153 7.25 32.26 -4.57
C PRO A 153 8.32 33.32 -4.21
N SER A 154 9.28 32.95 -3.36
CA SER A 154 10.40 33.83 -2.98
C SER A 154 11.47 33.91 -4.08
N ARG A 155 11.95 35.12 -4.41
CA ARG A 155 13.16 35.32 -5.23
C ARG A 155 14.39 34.77 -4.50
N ALA A 156 15.24 34.04 -5.23
CA ALA A 156 16.47 33.43 -4.71
C ALA A 156 17.42 34.47 -4.07
N PRO A 157 18.23 34.09 -3.06
CA PRO A 157 19.20 35.01 -2.45
C PRO A 157 20.27 35.40 -3.47
N ARG A 158 20.56 36.69 -3.56
CA ARG A 158 21.75 37.18 -4.27
C ARG A 158 23.00 36.84 -3.48
N ASP A 159 24.02 36.47 -4.24
CA ASP A 159 25.42 36.24 -3.87
C ASP A 159 25.88 37.00 -2.62
N VAL A 160 26.26 36.28 -1.57
CA VAL A 160 26.87 36.86 -0.36
C VAL A 160 28.37 36.93 -0.57
N SER A 161 28.79 37.88 -1.39
CA SER A 161 30.20 38.21 -1.61
C SER A 161 30.47 39.71 -1.47
N SER A 162 29.92 40.38 -0.46
CA SER A 162 30.28 41.78 -0.15
C SER A 162 29.73 42.31 1.17
N ALA A 163 30.22 41.80 2.30
CA ALA A 163 30.11 42.52 3.58
C ALA A 163 31.25 42.16 4.55
N ARG A 164 32.50 42.40 4.12
CA ARG A 164 33.59 42.70 5.04
C ARG A 164 33.76 44.22 5.04
N LYS A 165 33.38 44.88 6.14
CA LYS A 165 33.99 46.10 6.73
C LYS A 165 32.99 46.92 7.55
N SER A 166 32.92 46.61 8.84
CA SER A 166 32.75 47.53 10.00
C SER A 166 32.52 46.61 11.21
N GLY A 167 33.40 46.46 12.19
CA GLY A 167 34.21 47.47 12.85
C GLY A 167 33.47 47.99 14.08
N PHE A 168 33.12 47.13 15.04
CA PHE A 168 32.75 47.53 16.40
C PHE A 168 33.00 46.39 17.40
N GLN A 169 33.75 46.70 18.46
CA GLN A 169 34.07 45.81 19.59
C GLN A 169 33.03 45.95 20.72
N PRO A 170 32.92 44.95 21.61
CA PRO A 170 31.92 44.91 22.66
C PRO A 170 32.43 45.59 23.93
N ASP A 171 31.59 46.39 24.58
CA ASP A 171 31.79 46.83 25.96
C ASP A 171 30.65 46.36 26.87
N SER A 172 31.04 46.19 28.12
CA SER A 172 30.47 45.44 29.22
C SER A 172 29.40 46.16 30.05
N ALA A 173 28.64 45.33 30.79
CA ALA A 173 28.09 45.52 32.14
C ALA A 173 26.71 46.20 32.31
N ASP A 174 25.81 45.42 32.91
CA ASP A 174 24.84 45.70 34.01
C ASP A 174 23.68 44.70 33.83
N GLU A 175 23.56 43.55 34.50
CA GLU A 175 23.74 43.19 35.91
C GLU A 175 23.03 44.14 36.89
N HIS A 176 21.70 44.05 36.99
CA HIS A 176 20.92 44.20 38.24
C HIS A 176 19.42 43.98 38.00
N LEU A 177 18.90 42.76 38.20
CA LEU A 177 17.65 42.52 38.96
C LEU A 177 17.38 41.02 39.16
N ALA A 178 18.22 40.38 39.97
CA ALA A 178 17.92 39.09 40.56
C ALA A 178 18.37 39.09 42.02
N ARG A 179 17.43 39.34 42.96
CA ARG A 179 17.26 38.73 44.30
C ARG A 179 16.51 39.67 45.25
N GLN A 180 15.74 39.03 46.15
CA GLN A 180 14.78 39.55 47.15
C GLN A 180 13.38 39.76 46.53
N VAL A 181 12.35 38.99 46.85
CA VAL A 181 11.90 38.60 48.21
C VAL A 181 11.28 37.19 48.17
N ALA A 182 11.79 36.31 49.03
CA ALA A 182 11.09 35.11 49.49
C ALA A 182 10.81 35.30 50.99
N ASN A 183 9.53 35.21 51.40
CA ASN A 183 9.06 34.71 52.70
C ASN A 183 7.56 35.02 52.89
N GLN A 184 6.68 34.00 52.83
CA GLN A 184 5.66 33.60 53.83
C GLN A 184 4.53 32.68 53.23
N PRO A 185 3.84 31.87 54.06
CA PRO A 185 3.44 30.47 53.79
C PRO A 185 1.96 30.27 53.38
N PRO A 186 1.47 29.03 53.09
CA PRO A 186 0.26 28.81 52.32
C PRO A 186 -1.01 28.78 53.19
N ILE A 187 -2.09 29.39 52.69
CA ILE A 187 -3.44 29.31 53.28
C ILE A 187 -4.29 28.37 52.43
N ARG A 188 -4.78 27.30 53.05
CA ARG A 188 -5.93 26.50 52.59
C ARG A 188 -7.21 27.30 52.82
N THR A 189 -8.08 27.39 51.82
CA THR A 189 -9.50 27.68 52.03
C THR A 189 -10.37 26.72 51.25
N GLN A 190 -11.19 25.98 51.99
CA GLN A 190 -12.38 25.28 51.52
C GLN A 190 -13.37 26.31 50.96
N THR A 191 -14.00 26.01 49.82
CA THR A 191 -15.16 26.76 49.32
C THR A 191 -16.40 25.88 49.41
N ASN A 192 -17.36 26.34 50.22
CA ASN A 192 -18.73 25.86 50.24
C ASN A 192 -19.45 26.28 48.94
N SER A 193 -20.28 25.36 48.44
CA SER A 193 -21.11 25.42 47.26
C SER A 193 -22.29 26.40 47.40
N THR A 194 -22.38 27.34 46.48
CA THR A 194 -23.63 27.93 46.00
C THR A 194 -23.67 27.65 44.50
N ASP A 195 -24.68 26.91 44.04
CA ASP A 195 -24.80 26.40 42.67
C ASP A 195 -24.90 27.54 41.65
N ILE A 196 -23.79 27.83 40.99
CA ILE A 196 -23.78 28.57 39.72
C ILE A 196 -24.18 27.55 38.65
N VAL A 197 -25.36 27.73 38.03
CA VAL A 197 -25.78 26.89 36.90
C VAL A 197 -24.83 27.16 35.74
N ASP A 198 -24.04 26.16 35.35
CA ASP A 198 -23.12 26.23 34.23
C ASP A 198 -23.89 26.34 32.89
N LEU A 199 -24.02 27.59 32.41
CA LEU A 199 -24.63 27.95 31.12
C LEU A 199 -23.70 27.73 29.91
N GLY A 200 -22.47 27.24 30.12
CA GLY A 200 -21.53 26.94 29.04
C GLY A 200 -22.05 25.81 28.15
N PHE A 201 -22.00 26.00 26.84
CA PHE A 201 -22.16 24.91 25.89
C PHE A 201 -21.09 23.84 26.15
N ARG A 202 -21.51 22.58 26.25
CA ARG A 202 -20.59 21.44 26.33
C ARG A 202 -20.86 20.49 25.19
N GLY A 203 -19.94 20.43 24.24
CA GLY A 203 -19.98 19.50 23.12
C GLY A 203 -19.55 18.09 23.52
N LEU A 204 -19.42 17.22 22.53
CA LEU A 204 -18.80 15.92 22.67
C LEU A 204 -17.35 16.12 23.13
N ASP A 205 -17.02 15.65 24.33
CA ASP A 205 -15.64 15.62 24.79
C ASP A 205 -15.06 14.22 24.50
N PRO A 206 -14.13 14.10 23.52
CA PRO A 206 -13.61 12.82 23.08
C PRO A 206 -12.69 12.13 24.10
N GLN A 207 -12.31 12.82 25.18
CA GLN A 207 -11.44 12.29 26.24
C GLN A 207 -12.23 11.68 27.41
N GLN A 208 -13.55 11.91 27.47
CA GLN A 208 -14.41 11.35 28.50
C GLN A 208 -15.12 10.09 28.01
N ALA A 209 -15.30 9.12 28.90
CA ALA A 209 -15.99 7.88 28.56
C ALA A 209 -17.45 8.13 28.14
N ILE A 210 -17.85 7.53 27.01
CA ILE A 210 -19.24 7.52 26.54
C ILE A 210 -19.91 6.24 27.04
N VAL A 211 -21.02 6.39 27.75
CA VAL A 211 -21.82 5.28 28.25
C VAL A 211 -22.85 4.91 27.18
N GLN A 212 -22.73 3.71 26.60
CA GLN A 212 -23.74 3.17 25.69
C GLN A 212 -24.85 2.49 26.51
N LYS A 213 -26.06 3.06 26.52
CA LYS A 213 -27.23 2.40 27.11
C LYS A 213 -27.99 1.63 26.03
N ARG A 214 -28.31 0.36 26.30
CA ARG A 214 -28.98 -0.53 25.34
C ARG A 214 -30.50 -0.32 25.32
N GLY A 215 -31.01 0.15 24.18
CA GLY A 215 -32.38 -0.04 23.66
C GLY A 215 -32.35 -0.78 22.30
N HIS A 216 -33.42 -0.76 21.50
CA HIS A 216 -33.40 -1.31 20.12
C HIS A 216 -32.43 -0.50 19.21
N LEU A 217 -32.29 0.81 19.45
CA LEU A 217 -31.21 1.68 18.94
C LEU A 217 -30.21 2.05 20.07
N PRO A 218 -28.91 2.21 19.75
CA PRO A 218 -27.89 2.55 20.75
C PRO A 218 -27.91 4.05 21.09
N HIS A 219 -28.14 4.37 22.37
CA HIS A 219 -28.08 5.74 22.91
C HIS A 219 -26.73 5.99 23.58
N TRP A 220 -26.09 7.11 23.22
CA TRP A 220 -24.72 7.43 23.65
C TRP A 220 -24.76 8.57 24.67
N GLU A 221 -24.42 8.28 25.92
CA GLU A 221 -24.52 9.23 27.03
C GLU A 221 -23.15 9.72 27.52
N GLN A 222 -23.00 11.03 27.70
CA GLN A 222 -21.84 11.69 28.27
C GLN A 222 -22.31 12.75 29.27
N SER A 223 -21.72 12.75 30.48
CA SER A 223 -22.17 13.61 31.58
C SER A 223 -22.02 15.09 31.23
N GLY A 224 -23.11 15.85 31.40
CA GLY A 224 -23.16 17.29 31.15
C GLY A 224 -23.09 17.72 29.68
N ALA A 225 -23.14 16.77 28.73
CA ALA A 225 -23.09 17.07 27.29
C ALA A 225 -24.40 17.67 26.77
N THR A 226 -24.31 18.31 25.61
CA THR A 226 -25.45 18.89 24.88
C THR A 226 -25.97 17.88 23.86
N TYR A 227 -27.28 17.71 23.80
CA TYR A 227 -27.99 16.75 22.96
C TYR A 227 -28.96 17.44 22.03
N PHE A 228 -29.01 16.97 20.79
CA PHE A 228 -30.11 17.18 19.88
C PHE A 228 -30.94 15.89 19.81
N VAL A 229 -32.23 15.97 20.11
CA VAL A 229 -33.13 14.81 20.12
C VAL A 229 -34.37 15.06 19.28
N THR A 230 -34.75 14.04 18.52
CA THR A 230 -36.01 13.95 17.79
C THR A 230 -36.82 12.77 18.27
N PHE A 231 -38.06 13.00 18.72
CA PHE A 231 -39.00 11.93 19.01
C PHE A 231 -40.34 12.18 18.31
N ARG A 232 -41.01 11.09 17.89
CA ARG A 232 -42.10 11.12 16.90
C ARG A 232 -43.36 10.44 17.44
N LEU A 233 -44.53 10.82 16.93
CA LEU A 233 -45.77 10.11 17.22
C LEU A 233 -45.70 8.65 16.74
N ALA A 234 -46.46 7.77 17.37
CA ALA A 234 -46.44 6.34 17.05
C ALA A 234 -46.92 6.03 15.62
N ASP A 235 -47.67 6.95 15.02
CA ASP A 235 -48.31 6.82 13.71
C ASP A 235 -47.73 7.78 12.65
N SER A 236 -46.57 8.42 12.90
CA SER A 236 -45.93 9.33 11.95
C SER A 236 -45.58 8.69 10.59
N LEU A 237 -45.58 7.35 10.50
CA LEU A 237 -45.53 6.58 9.26
C LEU A 237 -46.73 5.61 9.23
N PRO A 238 -47.82 5.97 8.53
CA PRO A 238 -49.02 5.13 8.44
C PRO A 238 -48.70 3.74 7.87
N ALA A 239 -49.34 2.69 8.41
CA ALA A 239 -49.07 1.30 8.03
C ALA A 239 -49.38 1.02 6.54
N ASP A 240 -50.33 1.76 5.97
CA ASP A 240 -50.74 1.77 4.57
C ASP A 240 -49.71 2.43 3.64
N VAL A 241 -48.76 3.21 4.16
CA VAL A 241 -47.59 3.70 3.39
C VAL A 241 -46.38 2.78 3.61
N LEU A 242 -46.16 2.36 4.87
CA LEU A 242 -44.99 1.57 5.25
C LEU A 242 -45.01 0.14 4.68
N THR A 243 -46.19 -0.47 4.57
CA THR A 243 -46.34 -1.86 4.08
C THR A 243 -46.08 -1.96 2.58
N PRO A 244 -46.71 -1.14 1.71
CA PRO A 244 -46.38 -1.13 0.28
C PRO A 244 -44.92 -0.78 0.00
N TRP A 245 -44.33 0.16 0.74
CA TRP A 245 -42.92 0.50 0.60
C TRP A 245 -41.98 -0.67 0.95
N LYS A 246 -42.29 -1.42 2.02
CA LYS A 246 -41.52 -2.64 2.38
C LYS A 246 -41.69 -3.74 1.35
N ASP A 247 -42.89 -3.92 0.82
CA ASP A 247 -43.19 -4.94 -0.20
C ASP A 247 -42.55 -4.59 -1.55
N GLU A 248 -42.60 -3.32 -1.96
CA GLU A 248 -41.94 -2.81 -3.17
C GLU A 248 -40.42 -2.94 -3.06
N ARG A 249 -39.85 -2.58 -1.90
CA ARG A 249 -38.42 -2.77 -1.63
C ARG A 249 -38.05 -4.25 -1.69
N ALA A 250 -38.82 -5.14 -1.06
CA ALA A 250 -38.56 -6.57 -1.09
C ALA A 250 -38.66 -7.16 -2.50
N ALA A 251 -39.64 -6.74 -3.29
CA ALA A 251 -39.81 -7.15 -4.68
C ALA A 251 -38.66 -6.63 -5.56
N TRP A 252 -38.25 -5.38 -5.36
CA TRP A 252 -37.14 -4.76 -6.08
C TRP A 252 -35.81 -5.47 -5.78
N LEU A 253 -35.55 -5.81 -4.52
CA LEU A 253 -34.38 -6.59 -4.08
C LEU A 253 -34.37 -8.02 -4.67
N LYS A 254 -35.53 -8.60 -4.94
CA LYS A 254 -35.65 -9.93 -5.55
C LYS A 254 -35.39 -9.91 -7.06
N LEU A 255 -35.79 -8.83 -7.73
CA LEU A 255 -35.57 -8.62 -9.17
C LEU A 255 -34.14 -8.16 -9.48
N HIS A 256 -33.48 -7.54 -8.51
CA HIS A 256 -32.09 -7.13 -8.59
C HIS A 256 -31.31 -7.88 -7.52
N PRO A 257 -30.89 -9.14 -7.74
CA PRO A 257 -30.02 -9.85 -6.82
C PRO A 257 -28.61 -9.26 -6.89
N GLN A 258 -27.94 -9.20 -5.74
CA GLN A 258 -26.56 -8.70 -5.66
C GLN A 258 -25.57 -9.65 -6.37
N PRO A 259 -24.42 -9.12 -6.85
CA PRO A 259 -23.96 -7.74 -6.73
C PRO A 259 -24.61 -6.77 -7.73
N TRP A 260 -24.82 -5.52 -7.31
CA TRP A 260 -25.41 -4.45 -8.14
C TRP A 260 -24.34 -3.60 -8.83
N ASP A 261 -24.66 -3.13 -10.04
CA ASP A 261 -23.93 -2.03 -10.64
C ASP A 261 -24.35 -0.68 -10.00
N TRP A 262 -23.63 0.39 -10.34
CA TRP A 262 -23.87 1.70 -9.74
C TRP A 262 -25.21 2.33 -10.15
N LYS A 263 -25.77 1.97 -11.32
CA LYS A 263 -27.07 2.48 -11.77
C LYS A 263 -28.17 1.88 -10.92
N THR A 264 -28.10 0.57 -10.69
CA THR A 264 -29.00 -0.17 -9.80
C THR A 264 -28.86 0.30 -8.36
N ALA A 265 -27.65 0.52 -7.85
CA ALA A 265 -27.44 1.05 -6.48
C ALA A 265 -27.96 2.49 -6.30
N ARG A 266 -27.73 3.38 -7.28
CA ARG A 266 -28.25 4.76 -7.26
C ARG A 266 -29.77 4.78 -7.36
N GLU A 267 -30.34 3.90 -8.17
CA GLU A 267 -31.80 3.74 -8.26
C GLU A 267 -32.40 3.29 -6.92
N TYR A 268 -31.74 2.38 -6.21
CA TYR A 268 -32.15 1.94 -4.88
C TYR A 268 -32.14 3.10 -3.85
N MET A 269 -31.05 3.87 -3.77
CA MET A 269 -30.94 4.99 -2.82
C MET A 269 -32.01 6.05 -3.09
N ARG A 270 -32.19 6.44 -4.36
CA ARG A 270 -33.19 7.44 -4.76
C ARG A 270 -34.62 6.97 -4.43
N LYS A 271 -34.95 5.71 -4.73
CA LYS A 271 -36.31 5.17 -4.53
C LYS A 271 -36.65 4.88 -3.08
N PHE A 272 -35.70 4.38 -2.29
CA PHE A 272 -36.04 3.85 -0.97
C PHE A 272 -35.51 4.68 0.19
N GLU A 273 -34.40 5.43 0.05
CA GLU A 273 -33.82 6.20 1.15
C GLU A 273 -34.25 7.68 1.13
N GLU A 274 -34.12 8.37 0.00
CA GLU A 274 -34.49 9.79 -0.14
C GLU A 274 -36.01 10.00 -0.02
N GLU A 275 -36.78 9.08 -0.59
CA GLU A 275 -38.24 9.14 -0.57
C GLU A 275 -38.78 9.02 0.87
N ARG A 276 -38.18 8.16 1.70
CA ARG A 276 -38.59 7.96 3.11
C ARG A 276 -38.46 9.23 3.96
N GLU A 277 -37.37 9.99 3.80
CA GLU A 277 -37.19 11.26 4.51
C GLU A 277 -38.21 12.31 4.04
N HIS A 278 -38.56 12.31 2.74
CA HIS A 278 -39.61 13.17 2.22
C HIS A 278 -41.00 12.83 2.82
N TRP A 279 -41.34 11.55 2.95
CA TRP A 279 -42.57 11.12 3.64
C TRP A 279 -42.59 11.56 5.12
N LEU A 280 -41.46 11.55 5.81
CA LEU A 280 -41.40 11.98 7.21
C LEU A 280 -41.63 13.51 7.36
N ASP A 281 -41.15 14.30 6.41
CA ASP A 281 -41.31 15.77 6.38
C ASP A 281 -42.72 16.23 5.95
N GLN A 282 -43.49 15.39 5.26
CA GLN A 282 -44.85 15.72 4.77
C GLN A 282 -45.95 15.69 5.85
N GLY A 283 -45.64 15.32 7.09
CA GLY A 283 -46.63 15.36 8.18
C GLY A 283 -47.70 14.26 8.09
N HIS A 284 -47.31 13.02 7.76
CA HIS A 284 -48.23 11.88 7.78
C HIS A 284 -48.55 11.38 9.19
N GLY A 285 -49.62 10.60 9.33
CA GLY A 285 -50.18 10.15 10.62
C GLY A 285 -51.32 11.04 11.12
N SER A 286 -51.79 10.83 12.35
CA SER A 286 -52.88 11.62 12.94
C SER A 286 -52.53 13.09 13.18
N CYS A 287 -51.25 13.46 13.12
CA CYS A 287 -50.77 14.81 13.40
C CYS A 287 -51.34 15.39 14.70
N LEU A 288 -51.41 14.58 15.76
CA LEU A 288 -52.03 14.94 17.04
C LEU A 288 -51.51 16.27 17.59
N LEU A 289 -50.24 16.61 17.34
CA LEU A 289 -49.61 17.84 17.85
C LEU A 289 -49.92 19.07 16.99
N ARG A 290 -50.69 18.94 15.90
CA ARG A 290 -51.25 20.09 15.19
C ARG A 290 -52.33 20.78 16.01
N GLU A 291 -52.97 20.07 16.94
CA GLU A 291 -53.91 20.70 17.87
C GLU A 291 -53.15 21.58 18.87
N PRO A 292 -53.47 22.89 18.96
CA PRO A 292 -52.73 23.82 19.83
C PRO A 292 -52.69 23.38 21.30
N GLN A 293 -53.76 22.76 21.78
CA GLN A 293 -53.84 22.24 23.14
C GLN A 293 -52.92 21.02 23.36
N ALA A 294 -52.74 20.17 22.35
CA ALA A 294 -51.83 19.03 22.42
C ALA A 294 -50.37 19.49 22.34
N ALA A 295 -50.04 20.42 21.45
CA ALA A 295 -48.72 21.02 21.34
C ALA A 295 -48.30 21.74 22.62
N ALA A 296 -49.23 22.49 23.24
CA ALA A 296 -49.01 23.20 24.49
C ALA A 296 -48.64 22.23 25.65
N ILE A 297 -49.31 21.08 25.75
CA ILE A 297 -49.00 20.07 26.77
C ILE A 297 -47.55 19.55 26.62
N VAL A 298 -47.08 19.37 25.39
CA VAL A 298 -45.70 18.93 25.12
C VAL A 298 -44.71 20.04 25.44
N ALA A 299 -44.97 21.28 25.00
CA ALA A 299 -44.12 22.43 25.30
C ALA A 299 -44.01 22.70 26.82
N GLU A 300 -45.12 22.71 27.55
CA GLU A 300 -45.15 22.85 29.01
C GLU A 300 -44.37 21.72 29.71
N SER A 301 -44.43 20.50 29.17
CA SER A 301 -43.67 19.37 29.71
C SER A 301 -42.17 19.51 29.49
N LEU A 302 -41.74 20.09 28.37
CA LEU A 302 -40.33 20.39 28.12
C LEU A 302 -39.85 21.45 29.12
N ASP A 303 -40.64 22.48 29.39
CA ASP A 303 -40.25 23.59 30.27
C ASP A 303 -40.26 23.26 31.78
N HIS A 304 -41.02 22.24 32.19
CA HIS A 304 -41.29 21.97 33.60
C HIS A 304 -40.04 21.81 34.49
N PHE A 305 -39.00 21.12 34.00
CA PHE A 305 -37.74 20.91 34.73
C PHE A 305 -36.56 21.71 34.14
N HIS A 306 -36.83 22.74 33.34
CA HIS A 306 -35.81 23.65 32.83
C HIS A 306 -35.02 24.28 34.01
N GLN A 307 -33.68 24.31 33.89
CA GLN A 307 -32.73 24.72 34.94
C GLN A 307 -32.67 23.82 36.19
N GLN A 308 -33.40 22.70 36.21
CA GLN A 308 -33.36 21.72 37.31
C GLN A 308 -32.75 20.40 36.86
N ARG A 309 -33.27 19.80 35.78
CA ARG A 309 -32.77 18.51 35.24
C ARG A 309 -32.01 18.67 33.93
N TYR A 310 -32.32 19.72 33.19
CA TYR A 310 -31.71 20.02 31.90
C TYR A 310 -31.85 21.51 31.58
N LEU A 311 -30.97 22.02 30.71
CA LEU A 311 -31.03 23.37 30.14
C LEU A 311 -31.47 23.28 28.69
N ILE A 312 -32.70 23.73 28.41
CA ILE A 312 -33.27 23.78 27.07
C ILE A 312 -32.72 25.00 26.35
N ASP A 313 -32.06 24.77 25.22
CA ASP A 313 -31.58 25.81 24.33
C ASP A 313 -32.66 26.25 23.35
N SER A 314 -33.20 25.29 22.59
CA SER A 314 -34.20 25.52 21.56
C SER A 314 -35.04 24.25 21.36
N TYR A 315 -36.31 24.39 21.00
CA TYR A 315 -37.11 23.24 20.54
C TYR A 315 -38.19 23.69 19.55
N VAL A 316 -38.66 22.72 18.76
CA VAL A 316 -39.88 22.87 17.96
C VAL A 316 -40.76 21.65 18.11
N VAL A 317 -42.03 21.88 18.46
CA VAL A 317 -43.11 20.89 18.44
C VAL A 317 -43.79 20.99 17.07
N MET A 318 -43.51 20.02 16.20
CA MET A 318 -44.11 19.87 14.87
C MET A 318 -45.39 19.01 14.97
N PRO A 319 -46.30 19.07 13.98
CA PRO A 319 -47.56 18.32 13.98
C PRO A 319 -47.48 16.82 14.33
N ASN A 320 -46.40 16.14 13.95
CA ASN A 320 -46.22 14.71 14.19
C ASN A 320 -44.90 14.32 14.88
N HIS A 321 -44.05 15.27 15.27
CA HIS A 321 -42.77 15.02 15.94
C HIS A 321 -42.24 16.24 16.70
N VAL A 322 -41.19 16.06 17.49
CA VAL A 322 -40.57 17.13 18.30
C VAL A 322 -39.07 17.08 18.11
N HIS A 323 -38.45 18.23 17.89
CA HIS A 323 -37.00 18.43 17.95
C HIS A 323 -36.63 19.26 19.19
N VAL A 324 -35.68 18.80 19.99
CA VAL A 324 -35.26 19.48 21.23
C VAL A 324 -33.74 19.51 21.30
N LEU A 325 -33.17 20.68 21.56
CA LEU A 325 -31.76 20.92 21.82
C LEU A 325 -31.57 21.31 23.29
N PHE A 326 -30.84 20.52 24.07
CA PHE A 326 -30.67 20.75 25.50
C PHE A 326 -29.37 20.16 26.07
N LYS A 327 -28.90 20.73 27.18
CA LYS A 327 -27.76 20.23 27.96
C LYS A 327 -28.25 19.52 29.22
N LEU A 328 -27.64 18.40 29.59
CA LEU A 328 -27.95 17.69 30.85
C LEU A 328 -27.41 18.47 32.06
N VAL A 329 -28.18 18.51 33.16
CA VAL A 329 -27.77 19.12 34.44
C VAL A 329 -27.85 18.08 35.55
N GLY A 330 -26.79 17.96 36.37
CA GLY A 330 -26.70 16.98 37.45
C GLY A 330 -26.50 15.54 36.96
N GLU A 331 -26.86 14.56 37.79
CA GLU A 331 -26.68 13.12 37.52
C GLU A 331 -27.85 12.47 36.76
N HIS A 332 -28.64 13.25 36.02
CA HIS A 332 -29.78 12.72 35.26
C HIS A 332 -29.34 12.14 33.91
N SER A 333 -29.92 10.98 33.55
CA SER A 333 -29.62 10.35 32.26
C SER A 333 -30.56 10.77 31.13
N LEU A 334 -30.08 10.69 29.89
CA LEU A 334 -30.86 11.04 28.70
C LEU A 334 -32.09 10.14 28.59
N VAL A 335 -31.92 8.83 28.81
CA VAL A 335 -33.02 7.86 28.79
C VAL A 335 -34.12 8.22 29.80
N ASP A 336 -33.76 8.63 31.02
CA ASP A 336 -34.74 8.99 32.05
C ASP A 336 -35.52 10.26 31.70
N ILE A 337 -34.85 11.25 31.11
CA ILE A 337 -35.48 12.51 30.67
C ILE A 337 -36.45 12.26 29.52
N LEU A 338 -36.03 11.49 28.50
CA LEU A 338 -36.90 11.14 27.37
C LEU A 338 -38.09 10.30 27.81
N HIS A 339 -37.88 9.34 28.72
CA HIS A 339 -38.97 8.57 29.31
C HIS A 339 -39.93 9.48 30.10
N SER A 340 -39.41 10.42 30.89
CA SER A 340 -40.21 11.39 31.66
C SER A 340 -41.09 12.24 30.74
N TRP A 341 -40.52 12.84 29.68
CA TRP A 341 -41.29 13.65 28.72
C TRP A 341 -42.35 12.83 28.00
N LYS A 342 -41.97 11.67 27.42
CA LYS A 342 -42.88 10.86 26.61
C LYS A 342 -43.99 10.23 27.45
N SER A 343 -43.67 9.70 28.64
CA SER A 343 -44.66 9.06 29.51
C SER A 343 -45.66 10.08 30.09
N PHE A 344 -45.16 11.24 30.56
CA PHE A 344 -46.04 12.28 31.09
C PHE A 344 -46.99 12.82 30.02
N THR A 345 -46.44 13.25 28.88
CA THR A 345 -47.24 13.81 27.78
C THR A 345 -48.22 12.78 27.21
N ALA A 346 -47.82 11.52 27.03
CA ALA A 346 -48.73 10.47 26.56
C ALA A 346 -49.92 10.27 27.52
N ASN A 347 -49.69 10.23 28.83
CA ASN A 347 -50.75 10.06 29.83
C ASN A 347 -51.71 11.26 29.87
N VAL A 348 -51.18 12.48 29.80
CA VAL A 348 -51.99 13.70 29.82
C VAL A 348 -52.78 13.85 28.51
N LEU A 349 -52.16 13.59 27.36
CA LEU A 349 -52.80 13.65 26.05
C LEU A 349 -53.91 12.59 25.92
N ASN A 350 -53.65 11.34 26.30
CA ASN A 350 -54.66 10.29 26.26
C ASN A 350 -55.87 10.62 27.15
N ARG A 351 -55.64 11.17 28.35
CA ARG A 351 -56.72 11.58 29.26
C ARG A 351 -57.51 12.78 28.76
N LYS A 352 -56.84 13.85 28.32
CA LYS A 352 -57.50 15.11 27.89
C LYS A 352 -58.17 14.98 26.53
N MET A 353 -57.62 14.17 25.63
CA MET A 353 -58.14 13.96 24.28
C MET A 353 -59.00 12.70 24.15
N ASN A 354 -59.28 12.01 25.27
CA ASN A 354 -60.07 10.78 25.33
C ASN A 354 -59.59 9.70 24.32
N ARG A 355 -58.28 9.47 24.27
CA ARG A 355 -57.62 8.51 23.38
C ARG A 355 -57.12 7.29 24.15
N GLU A 356 -57.11 6.14 23.48
CA GLU A 356 -56.49 4.90 23.96
C GLU A 356 -55.35 4.50 23.01
N GLY A 357 -54.27 3.91 23.54
CA GLY A 357 -53.11 3.46 22.76
C GLY A 357 -51.85 4.30 22.93
N ALA A 358 -50.80 3.97 22.15
CA ALA A 358 -49.50 4.63 22.21
C ALA A 358 -49.54 5.98 21.49
N VAL A 359 -49.10 7.05 22.18
CA VAL A 359 -48.96 8.39 21.59
C VAL A 359 -47.62 8.52 20.86
N TRP A 360 -46.55 8.05 21.48
CA TRP A 360 -45.19 8.18 20.94
C TRP A 360 -44.68 6.87 20.37
N MET A 361 -43.88 6.96 19.31
CA MET A 361 -43.07 5.86 18.84
C MET A 361 -42.15 5.40 19.98
N HIS A 362 -41.90 4.09 20.08
CA HIS A 362 -41.07 3.54 21.16
C HIS A 362 -39.68 4.19 21.19
N GLU A 363 -39.06 4.37 20.02
CA GLU A 363 -37.70 4.89 19.89
C GLU A 363 -37.63 6.42 19.78
N SER A 364 -36.42 6.96 19.93
CA SER A 364 -36.11 8.38 19.75
C SER A 364 -34.72 8.49 19.11
N PHE A 365 -34.49 9.54 18.35
CA PHE A 365 -33.24 9.76 17.63
C PHE A 365 -32.48 10.89 18.30
N ASP A 366 -31.42 10.57 18.99
CA ASP A 366 -30.56 11.52 19.70
C ASP A 366 -29.16 11.57 19.08
N THR A 367 -28.51 12.72 19.25
CA THR A 367 -27.13 12.94 18.84
C THR A 367 -26.48 13.89 19.84
N ILE A 368 -25.28 13.55 20.31
CA ILE A 368 -24.44 14.48 21.08
C ILE A 368 -23.98 15.59 20.13
N VAL A 369 -24.25 16.84 20.48
CA VAL A 369 -23.77 18.00 19.75
C VAL A 369 -22.26 18.08 19.90
N ARG A 370 -21.55 18.17 18.77
CA ARG A 370 -20.12 17.89 18.73
C ARG A 370 -19.29 19.10 19.14
N ASP A 371 -19.66 20.27 18.64
CA ASP A 371 -18.94 21.52 18.78
C ASP A 371 -19.89 22.71 18.57
N ALA A 372 -19.35 23.92 18.66
CA ALA A 372 -20.10 25.17 18.52
C ALA A 372 -20.71 25.34 17.12
N GLU A 373 -20.11 24.79 16.07
CA GLU A 373 -20.65 24.86 14.71
C GLU A 373 -21.86 23.91 14.58
N HIS A 374 -21.73 22.68 15.09
CA HIS A 374 -22.85 21.73 15.16
C HIS A 374 -24.00 22.29 16.02
N LEU A 375 -23.70 23.00 17.12
CA LEU A 375 -24.71 23.69 17.92
C LEU A 375 -25.49 24.72 17.09
N ARG A 376 -24.79 25.55 16.30
CA ARG A 376 -25.42 26.55 15.41
C ARG A 376 -26.27 25.86 14.33
N VAL A 377 -25.77 24.79 13.72
CA VAL A 377 -26.54 23.99 12.74
C VAL A 377 -27.81 23.42 13.36
N CYS A 378 -27.75 22.89 14.58
CA CYS A 378 -28.94 22.38 15.28
C CYS A 378 -29.96 23.49 15.58
N ARG A 379 -29.51 24.67 16.01
CA ARG A 379 -30.39 25.86 16.23
C ARG A 379 -31.07 26.29 14.93
N ASP A 380 -30.31 26.40 13.85
CA ASP A 380 -30.82 26.79 12.54
C ASP A 380 -31.79 25.74 11.99
N TYR A 381 -31.48 24.46 12.18
CA TYR A 381 -32.35 23.36 11.79
C TYR A 381 -33.71 23.43 12.52
N ILE A 382 -33.72 23.64 13.84
CA ILE A 382 -34.94 23.81 14.63
C ILE A 382 -35.75 25.02 14.14
N ALA A 383 -35.07 26.16 13.90
CA ALA A 383 -35.72 27.40 13.48
C ALA A 383 -36.29 27.34 12.05
N GLN A 384 -35.67 26.57 11.16
CA GLN A 384 -36.08 26.45 9.77
C GLN A 384 -37.10 25.32 9.53
N ASN A 385 -37.24 24.38 10.48
CA ASN A 385 -38.09 23.21 10.31
C ASN A 385 -39.57 23.54 9.96
N PRO A 386 -40.25 24.47 10.67
CA PRO A 386 -41.62 24.87 10.30
C PRO A 386 -41.72 25.48 8.91
N LYS A 387 -40.71 26.26 8.50
CA LYS A 387 -40.66 26.90 7.17
C LYS A 387 -40.48 25.88 6.07
N LYS A 388 -39.63 24.86 6.29
CA LYS A 388 -39.40 23.76 5.35
C LYS A 388 -40.67 22.92 5.16
N ALA A 389 -41.45 22.73 6.23
CA ALA A 389 -42.72 22.00 6.20
C ALA A 389 -43.94 22.85 5.79
N HIS A 390 -43.73 24.13 5.45
CA HIS A 390 -44.78 25.08 5.03
C HIS A 390 -45.95 25.24 6.03
N LEU A 391 -45.66 25.21 7.33
CA LEU A 391 -46.67 25.28 8.39
C LEU A 391 -47.09 26.72 8.74
N ALA A 392 -48.36 26.91 9.10
CA ALA A 392 -48.86 28.16 9.65
C ALA A 392 -48.39 28.36 11.11
N PRO A 393 -48.28 29.61 11.62
CA PRO A 393 -47.78 29.90 12.97
C PRO A 393 -48.54 29.25 14.14
N ASP A 394 -49.78 28.80 13.92
CA ASP A 394 -50.62 28.12 14.91
C ASP A 394 -50.53 26.58 14.84
N GLU A 395 -49.81 26.02 13.86
CA GLU A 395 -49.66 24.57 13.64
C GLU A 395 -48.39 23.98 14.30
N PHE A 396 -47.55 24.81 14.93
CA PHE A 396 -46.33 24.40 15.62
C PHE A 396 -46.06 25.27 16.85
N VAL A 397 -45.21 24.79 17.75
CA VAL A 397 -44.68 25.59 18.87
C VAL A 397 -43.16 25.62 18.78
N LEU A 398 -42.59 26.78 18.46
CA LEU A 398 -41.15 27.00 18.37
C LEU A 398 -40.71 27.90 19.52
N GLU A 399 -39.69 27.47 20.26
CA GLU A 399 -39.09 28.23 21.34
C GLU A 399 -37.58 28.27 21.15
N ARG A 400 -36.99 29.47 21.26
CA ARG A 400 -35.55 29.69 21.11
C ARG A 400 -35.06 30.59 22.24
N ARG A 401 -34.20 30.04 23.10
CA ARG A 401 -33.68 30.72 24.30
C ARG A 401 -32.19 31.05 24.21
N ASP A 402 -31.48 30.39 23.30
CA ASP A 402 -30.04 30.54 23.07
C ASP A 402 -29.20 30.52 24.37
N VAL A 403 -29.64 29.76 25.39
CA VAL A 403 -29.06 29.77 26.74
C VAL A 403 -27.68 29.12 26.82
N LEU A 404 -27.31 28.27 25.86
CA LEU A 404 -26.00 27.64 25.82
C LEU A 404 -24.97 28.59 25.19
N VAL A 405 -24.05 29.11 26.01
CA VAL A 405 -23.06 30.12 25.61
C VAL A 405 -21.78 29.45 25.11
N ILE A 406 -21.25 29.89 23.97
CA ILE A 406 -19.96 29.44 23.42
C ILE A 406 -18.85 30.28 24.07
N GLU A 407 -17.82 29.64 24.65
CA GLU A 407 -16.69 30.36 25.25
C GLU A 407 -16.00 31.28 24.24
N GLY A 408 -15.86 32.56 24.59
CA GLY A 408 -15.26 33.59 23.73
C GLY A 408 -16.24 34.53 23.01
N GLU A 409 -17.56 34.30 23.09
CA GLU A 409 -18.58 35.22 22.57
C GLU A 409 -19.15 36.11 23.69
N THR A 410 -18.92 37.44 23.64
CA THR A 410 -19.59 38.40 24.54
C THR A 410 -21.04 38.63 24.11
N ARG A 411 -22.01 38.37 25.01
CA ARG A 411 -23.40 38.81 24.82
C ARG A 411 -23.53 40.33 24.99
N SER A 412 -24.10 41.02 24.01
CA SER A 412 -24.90 42.21 24.28
C SER A 412 -26.23 41.74 24.89
N ASP A 413 -26.64 42.34 25.99
CA ASP A 413 -27.91 42.12 26.72
C ASP A 413 -27.92 41.00 27.77
N ALA A 414 -27.46 41.38 28.96
CA ALA A 414 -27.81 40.73 30.22
C ALA A 414 -29.09 41.37 30.79
N SER A 415 -30.27 40.92 30.35
CA SER A 415 -31.54 41.30 31.00
C SER A 415 -32.52 40.14 31.21
N CYS A 416 -32.19 38.91 30.82
CA CYS A 416 -33.15 37.80 30.88
C CYS A 416 -33.09 36.91 32.15
N LEU A 417 -32.30 37.27 33.17
CA LEU A 417 -32.14 36.47 34.40
C LEU A 417 -32.86 37.09 35.61
N THR A 418 -34.16 37.38 35.49
CA THR A 418 -35.01 37.58 36.68
C THR A 418 -36.44 37.08 36.43
N ARG A 419 -36.95 36.26 37.35
CA ARG A 419 -38.37 35.81 37.41
C ARG A 419 -39.33 37.01 37.36
N PRO A 420 -40.49 36.84 36.70
CA PRO A 420 -41.70 37.50 37.19
C PRO A 420 -42.88 36.54 37.39
N SER A 421 -43.54 36.78 38.52
CA SER A 421 -44.84 36.28 38.93
C SER A 421 -46.00 36.83 38.09
N ARG A 422 -46.97 35.95 37.80
CA ARG A 422 -48.42 36.15 37.52
C ARG A 422 -48.96 37.51 37.01
N CYS A 423 -49.76 37.37 35.93
CA CYS A 423 -51.03 38.04 35.59
C CYS A 423 -51.07 39.37 34.78
N GLN A 424 -51.74 39.25 33.61
CA GLN A 424 -52.63 40.21 32.89
C GLN A 424 -52.08 41.25 31.89
N PRO A 425 -52.89 41.66 30.87
CA PRO A 425 -52.41 41.87 29.49
C PRO A 425 -52.56 43.28 28.89
N ALA A 426 -51.99 43.41 27.68
CA ALA A 426 -52.28 44.34 26.57
C ALA A 426 -51.72 45.79 26.65
N LEU A 427 -51.00 46.22 25.59
CA LEU A 427 -51.44 47.24 24.62
C LEU A 427 -50.37 47.55 23.54
N THR A 428 -50.90 48.13 22.47
CA THR A 428 -50.50 48.42 21.08
C THR A 428 -49.36 49.43 20.80
N ALA A 429 -48.67 49.19 19.67
CA ALA A 429 -48.41 50.04 18.48
C ALA A 429 -47.61 51.37 18.52
N GLU A 430 -46.85 51.54 17.41
CA GLU A 430 -46.48 52.76 16.65
C GLU A 430 -45.08 53.42 16.76
N GLU A 431 -44.68 53.96 15.59
CA GLU A 431 -43.58 54.88 15.23
C GLU A 431 -42.19 54.24 14.94
N GLN A 432 -41.71 54.01 13.70
CA GLN A 432 -41.53 54.84 12.47
C GLN A 432 -40.56 56.03 12.59
N ASP A 433 -39.36 55.85 12.00
CA ASP A 433 -38.79 56.65 10.90
C ASP A 433 -37.44 57.41 11.11
N ALA A 434 -36.62 57.27 10.04
CA ALA A 434 -35.75 58.26 9.40
C ALA A 434 -34.25 58.52 9.80
N ARG A 435 -33.40 58.26 8.78
CA ARG A 435 -32.25 59.06 8.24
C ARG A 435 -30.79 58.70 8.60
N GLN A 436 -30.20 57.87 7.72
CA GLN A 436 -29.06 58.11 6.79
C GLN A 436 -27.72 58.79 7.21
N PRO A 437 -26.62 58.52 6.46
CA PRO A 437 -25.27 58.28 6.99
C PRO A 437 -24.25 59.38 6.69
N SER A 438 -23.09 59.33 7.36
CA SER A 438 -21.91 60.09 6.96
C SER A 438 -20.59 59.42 7.35
N GLU A 439 -19.73 59.36 6.33
CA GLU A 439 -18.27 59.44 6.33
C GLU A 439 -17.38 58.23 6.68
N ALA A 440 -16.69 57.82 5.61
CA ALA A 440 -15.53 56.95 5.59
C ALA A 440 -14.32 57.63 6.23
N SER A 441 -13.53 56.86 6.98
CA SER A 441 -12.11 57.17 7.19
C SER A 441 -11.28 55.90 7.04
N SER A 442 -10.31 56.01 6.13
CA SER A 442 -9.20 55.11 5.89
C SER A 442 -8.32 55.01 7.14
N PHE A 443 -7.95 53.78 7.54
CA PHE A 443 -6.74 53.57 8.32
C PHE A 443 -5.86 52.52 7.65
N THR A 444 -4.64 52.97 7.42
CA THR A 444 -3.52 52.42 6.68
C THR A 444 -2.92 51.20 7.36
N SER A 445 -2.53 50.23 6.52
CA SER A 445 -1.48 49.27 6.79
C SER A 445 -0.17 49.98 7.19
N ASP A 446 0.56 49.46 8.16
CA ASP A 446 2.02 49.27 8.08
C ASP A 446 2.59 48.68 9.39
N THR A 447 2.82 47.37 9.38
CA THR A 447 4.13 46.77 9.67
C THR A 447 4.19 45.44 8.92
N ALA A 448 4.75 45.47 7.71
CA ALA A 448 5.02 44.29 6.92
C ALA A 448 6.13 43.43 7.57
N PRO A 449 5.96 42.11 7.72
CA PRO A 449 7.07 41.20 7.96
C PRO A 449 7.89 41.02 6.68
N ALA A 450 9.21 40.87 6.82
CA ALA A 450 10.17 40.75 5.74
C ALA A 450 10.00 39.46 4.90
N ASP A 451 10.27 39.59 3.59
CA ASP A 451 10.22 38.54 2.56
C ASP A 451 11.16 37.32 2.79
N GLY A 452 10.72 36.15 2.32
CA GLY A 452 11.59 35.26 1.52
C GLY A 452 12.09 33.93 2.10
N ALA A 453 11.25 33.07 2.65
CA ALA A 453 11.45 31.61 2.78
C ALA A 453 10.16 30.95 3.27
N LEU A 454 10.00 29.62 3.09
CA LEU A 454 9.10 28.83 3.94
C LEU A 454 9.55 29.08 5.39
N GLU A 455 8.76 29.82 6.17
CA GLU A 455 9.11 30.16 7.55
C GLU A 455 9.43 28.86 8.31
N ARG A 456 10.48 28.89 9.15
CA ARG A 456 10.99 27.70 9.86
C ARG A 456 9.85 26.89 10.50
N GLU A 457 8.89 27.56 11.11
CA GLU A 457 7.73 26.94 11.74
C GLU A 457 6.81 26.22 10.74
N GLN A 458 6.52 26.85 9.60
CA GLN A 458 5.68 26.27 8.55
C GLN A 458 6.34 25.01 7.96
N LEU A 459 7.65 25.06 7.72
CA LEU A 459 8.42 23.93 7.22
C LEU A 459 8.47 22.80 8.25
N LEU A 460 8.79 23.09 9.51
CA LEU A 460 8.79 22.10 10.58
C LEU A 460 7.42 21.45 10.75
N ARG A 461 6.33 22.23 10.71
CA ARG A 461 4.96 21.71 10.79
C ARG A 461 4.63 20.80 9.61
N ALA A 462 5.07 21.13 8.40
CA ALA A 462 4.91 20.24 7.25
C ALA A 462 5.69 18.93 7.43
N LYS A 463 6.92 18.99 7.95
CA LYS A 463 7.70 17.77 8.27
C LYS A 463 7.04 16.91 9.35
N LYS A 464 6.47 17.52 10.41
CA LYS A 464 5.66 16.83 11.44
C LYS A 464 4.38 16.18 10.88
N PHE A 465 3.87 16.64 9.74
CA PHE A 465 2.76 16.00 9.01
C PHE A 465 3.25 14.86 8.10
N GLY A 466 4.56 14.63 7.99
CA GLY A 466 5.17 13.60 7.16
C GLY A 466 5.47 14.00 5.72
N PHE A 467 5.34 15.28 5.35
CA PHE A 467 5.63 15.73 3.98
C PHE A 467 7.10 15.49 3.63
N SER A 468 7.36 14.85 2.49
CA SER A 468 8.71 14.65 1.98
C SER A 468 9.31 15.93 1.41
N ASP A 469 10.64 15.99 1.37
CA ASP A 469 11.39 17.07 0.72
C ASP A 469 11.03 17.15 -0.78
N ARG A 470 10.57 16.05 -1.40
CA ARG A 470 10.05 16.07 -2.77
C ARG A 470 8.71 16.80 -2.88
N GLN A 471 7.74 16.53 -2.01
CA GLN A 471 6.45 17.22 -2.04
C GLN A 471 6.64 18.73 -1.82
N LEU A 472 7.49 19.08 -0.87
CA LEU A 472 7.86 20.46 -0.60
C LEU A 472 8.58 21.11 -1.79
N ALA A 473 9.44 20.35 -2.48
CA ALA A 473 10.13 20.85 -3.66
C ALA A 473 9.16 21.18 -4.80
N VAL A 474 8.17 20.31 -5.07
CA VAL A 474 7.13 20.55 -6.07
C VAL A 474 6.30 21.79 -5.73
N ALA A 475 5.83 21.90 -4.49
CA ALA A 475 5.05 23.06 -4.03
C ALA A 475 5.81 24.39 -4.17
N ASN A 476 7.15 24.37 -4.12
CA ASN A 476 7.99 25.58 -4.16
C ASN A 476 8.72 25.78 -5.49
N GLY A 477 8.44 24.97 -6.53
CA GLY A 477 9.19 25.01 -7.79
C GLY A 477 10.70 24.80 -7.61
N ALA A 478 11.10 24.04 -6.60
CA ALA A 478 12.48 23.78 -6.21
C ALA A 478 12.87 22.31 -6.48
N THR A 479 14.13 21.97 -6.22
CA THR A 479 14.61 20.58 -6.21
C THR A 479 14.65 20.04 -4.79
N GLY A 480 14.46 18.72 -4.59
CA GLY A 480 14.55 18.10 -3.26
C GLY A 480 15.85 18.44 -2.50
N THR A 481 16.99 18.50 -3.20
CA THR A 481 18.28 18.89 -2.61
C THR A 481 18.29 20.31 -2.04
N LYS A 482 17.60 21.25 -2.69
CA LYS A 482 17.46 22.64 -2.21
C LYS A 482 16.60 22.70 -0.95
N ILE A 483 15.48 21.96 -0.93
CA ILE A 483 14.64 21.86 0.28
C ILE A 483 15.43 21.23 1.42
N ARG A 484 16.17 20.14 1.18
CA ARG A 484 17.06 19.53 2.18
C ARG A 484 18.07 20.53 2.74
N ALA A 485 18.74 21.29 1.89
CA ALA A 485 19.72 22.30 2.30
C ALA A 485 19.10 23.39 3.17
N LEU A 486 17.93 23.93 2.75
CA LEU A 486 17.16 24.90 3.53
C LEU A 486 16.74 24.33 4.89
N ARG A 487 16.24 23.10 4.90
CA ARG A 487 15.81 22.41 6.10
C ARG A 487 16.97 22.29 7.10
N LYS A 488 18.16 21.90 6.63
CA LYS A 488 19.39 21.84 7.45
C LYS A 488 19.85 23.21 7.93
N SER A 489 19.80 24.26 7.08
CA SER A 489 20.22 25.61 7.50
C SER A 489 19.32 26.22 8.56
N LEU A 490 18.06 25.76 8.64
CA LEU A 490 17.09 26.16 9.66
C LEU A 490 17.10 25.26 10.92
N GLY A 491 18.03 24.31 11.00
CA GLY A 491 18.11 23.36 12.11
C GLY A 491 16.90 22.43 12.20
N ILE A 492 16.25 22.14 11.07
CA ILE A 492 15.15 21.18 11.00
C ILE A 492 15.75 19.84 10.56
N THR A 493 15.93 18.91 11.47
CA THR A 493 16.41 17.55 11.19
C THR A 493 15.50 16.56 11.88
N PRO A 494 15.30 15.35 11.32
CA PRO A 494 14.55 14.34 12.04
C PRO A 494 15.33 13.90 13.27
N THR A 495 14.60 13.57 14.32
CA THR A 495 15.09 12.81 15.46
C THR A 495 14.67 11.34 15.30
N TYR A 496 15.32 10.45 16.04
CA TYR A 496 15.00 9.02 16.03
C TYR A 496 14.54 8.57 17.41
N ARG A 497 13.40 7.89 17.45
CA ARG A 497 12.80 7.28 18.65
C ARG A 497 12.94 5.77 18.60
N LEU A 498 13.00 5.14 19.77
CA LEU A 498 13.07 3.70 19.96
C LEU A 498 11.68 3.07 19.95
N VAL A 499 11.62 1.84 19.48
CA VAL A 499 10.50 0.93 19.72
C VAL A 499 10.80 0.15 21.01
N ASP A 500 9.98 0.34 22.04
CA ASP A 500 10.25 -0.15 23.40
C ASP A 500 9.20 -1.10 23.97
N THR A 501 8.06 -1.27 23.29
CA THR A 501 6.87 -2.03 23.72
C THR A 501 6.10 -1.48 24.93
N CYS A 502 6.58 -0.42 25.57
CA CYS A 502 6.06 0.05 26.86
C CYS A 502 5.90 1.57 26.95
N ALA A 503 5.96 2.30 25.83
CA ALA A 503 5.75 3.75 25.78
C ALA A 503 6.64 4.50 26.78
N ALA A 504 7.93 4.16 26.76
CA ALA A 504 9.00 4.67 27.61
C ALA A 504 8.83 4.44 29.13
N GLU A 505 7.96 3.52 29.56
CA GLU A 505 7.88 3.12 30.98
C GLU A 505 9.19 2.45 31.46
N PHE A 506 9.83 1.68 30.57
CA PHE A 506 11.11 1.01 30.81
C PHE A 506 12.11 1.36 29.72
N GLU A 507 13.40 1.31 30.06
CA GLU A 507 14.46 1.53 29.08
C GLU A 507 14.49 0.38 28.04
N ALA A 508 14.43 0.73 26.75
CA ALA A 508 14.65 -0.22 25.67
C ALA A 508 16.14 -0.38 25.39
N TYR A 509 16.68 -1.59 25.55
CA TYR A 509 18.09 -1.86 25.24
C TYR A 509 18.32 -2.16 23.76
N THR A 510 17.28 -2.49 23.01
CA THR A 510 17.35 -2.87 21.59
C THR A 510 17.30 -1.63 20.68
N PRO A 511 18.32 -1.36 19.84
CA PRO A 511 18.38 -0.19 18.96
C PRO A 511 17.47 -0.30 17.71
N TYR A 512 16.16 -0.34 17.93
CA TYR A 512 15.12 -0.34 16.89
C TYR A 512 14.52 1.06 16.77
N TYR A 513 14.90 1.78 15.71
CA TYR A 513 14.58 3.19 15.49
C TYR A 513 13.53 3.44 14.42
N TYR A 514 12.81 4.55 14.58
CA TYR A 514 12.08 5.23 13.52
C TYR A 514 12.26 6.76 13.61
N SER A 515 12.21 7.44 12.47
CA SER A 515 12.33 8.89 12.39
C SER A 515 11.03 9.60 12.75
N THR A 516 11.15 10.75 13.40
CA THR A 516 10.09 11.73 13.59
C THR A 516 10.67 13.14 13.66
N TYR A 517 9.84 14.18 13.61
CA TYR A 517 10.28 15.57 13.81
C TYR A 517 9.91 16.06 15.22
N GLY A 518 10.37 15.34 16.24
CA GLY A 518 10.17 15.65 17.66
C GLY A 518 11.35 16.40 18.28
N ASP A 519 11.28 16.61 19.60
CA ASP A 519 12.27 17.40 20.33
C ASP A 519 13.43 16.55 20.89
N GLU A 520 13.25 15.23 20.97
CA GLU A 520 14.22 14.30 21.56
C GLU A 520 14.69 13.26 20.54
N ASN A 521 15.99 12.91 20.62
CA ASN A 521 16.66 11.94 19.76
C ASN A 521 17.31 10.86 20.63
N GLU A 522 16.77 9.66 20.59
CA GLU A 522 17.18 8.49 21.39
C GLU A 522 18.20 7.61 20.66
N ARG A 523 18.68 8.07 19.49
CA ARG A 523 19.76 7.42 18.76
C ARG A 523 20.99 7.31 19.65
N ARG A 524 21.50 6.08 19.79
CA ARG A 524 22.69 5.82 20.59
C ARG A 524 23.96 6.05 19.79
N GLU A 525 24.87 6.82 20.37
CA GLU A 525 26.19 7.04 19.80
C GLU A 525 27.06 5.79 19.96
N SER A 526 28.02 5.63 19.05
CA SER A 526 28.94 4.50 19.04
C SER A 526 30.18 4.90 18.26
N ASP A 527 31.35 4.62 18.82
CA ASP A 527 32.66 4.83 18.20
C ASP A 527 33.11 3.63 17.35
N LYS A 528 32.28 2.58 17.26
CA LYS A 528 32.57 1.42 16.43
C LYS A 528 32.58 1.82 14.96
N ARG A 529 33.35 1.07 14.17
CA ARG A 529 33.35 1.14 12.70
C ARG A 529 31.99 0.66 12.19
N LYS A 530 31.28 1.48 11.42
CA LYS A 530 29.90 1.19 10.99
C LYS A 530 29.79 0.97 9.49
N ILE A 531 28.95 0.02 9.10
CA ILE A 531 28.53 -0.14 7.70
C ILE A 531 27.00 -0.18 7.65
N MET A 532 26.44 0.59 6.72
CA MET A 532 25.00 0.65 6.47
C MET A 532 24.61 -0.29 5.32
N ILE A 533 23.54 -1.04 5.52
CA ILE A 533 22.95 -1.95 4.54
C ILE A 533 21.57 -1.45 4.19
N LEU A 534 21.33 -1.17 2.91
CA LEU A 534 20.01 -0.77 2.42
C LEU A 534 19.23 -2.01 1.96
N GLY A 535 18.05 -2.20 2.55
CA GLY A 535 17.08 -3.23 2.18
C GLY A 535 16.40 -2.97 0.83
N GLY A 536 15.39 -3.78 0.53
CA GLY A 536 14.63 -3.67 -0.73
C GLY A 536 13.27 -2.98 -0.63
N GLY A 537 12.79 -2.70 0.58
CA GLY A 537 11.43 -2.22 0.80
C GLY A 537 10.41 -3.34 0.59
N PRO A 538 9.14 -3.00 0.29
CA PRO A 538 8.06 -3.97 0.17
C PRO A 538 8.32 -4.99 -0.94
N ASN A 539 8.06 -6.26 -0.64
CA ASN A 539 8.11 -7.34 -1.63
C ASN A 539 7.16 -7.04 -2.81
N ARG A 540 7.61 -7.41 -4.02
CA ARG A 540 6.81 -7.38 -5.26
C ARG A 540 7.34 -8.39 -6.27
N ILE A 541 6.57 -8.70 -7.31
CA ILE A 541 7.03 -9.59 -8.38
C ILE A 541 8.34 -9.05 -8.99
N GLY A 542 9.37 -9.89 -8.99
CA GLY A 542 10.74 -9.55 -9.41
C GLY A 542 11.65 -9.00 -8.32
N GLN A 543 11.11 -8.68 -7.14
CA GLN A 543 11.83 -8.23 -5.94
C GLN A 543 11.22 -8.87 -4.68
N GLY A 544 11.64 -10.09 -4.40
CA GLY A 544 11.17 -10.84 -3.25
C GLY A 544 12.21 -10.98 -2.16
N ILE A 545 12.00 -12.03 -1.37
CA ILE A 545 12.79 -12.40 -0.19
C ILE A 545 14.25 -12.75 -0.52
N GLU A 546 14.58 -12.98 -1.79
CA GLU A 546 15.94 -13.32 -2.21
C GLU A 546 16.93 -12.18 -1.94
N PHE A 547 16.46 -10.94 -2.04
CA PHE A 547 17.24 -9.74 -1.72
C PHE A 547 17.35 -9.52 -0.21
N ASP A 548 16.28 -9.80 0.54
CA ASP A 548 16.32 -9.80 2.01
C ASP A 548 17.36 -10.78 2.55
N TYR A 549 17.38 -12.01 2.01
CA TYR A 549 18.38 -13.03 2.30
C TYR A 549 19.81 -12.49 2.13
N CYS A 550 20.07 -11.74 1.05
CA CYS A 550 21.38 -11.15 0.80
C CYS A 550 21.74 -10.09 1.84
N CYS A 551 20.81 -9.20 2.20
CA CYS A 551 21.01 -8.18 3.22
C CYS A 551 21.27 -8.78 4.62
N VAL A 552 20.52 -9.81 5.01
CA VAL A 552 20.71 -10.55 6.27
C VAL A 552 22.09 -11.20 6.33
N HIS A 553 22.50 -11.89 5.26
CA HIS A 553 23.82 -12.50 5.18
C HIS A 553 24.96 -11.49 5.19
N ALA A 554 24.73 -10.25 4.71
CA ALA A 554 25.69 -9.16 4.82
C ALA A 554 25.84 -8.70 6.27
N ALA A 555 24.74 -8.51 7.00
CA ALA A 555 24.79 -8.14 8.41
C ALA A 555 25.58 -9.18 9.22
N PHE A 556 25.33 -10.48 8.98
CA PHE A 556 26.09 -11.55 9.62
C PHE A 556 27.59 -11.52 9.25
N ALA A 557 27.93 -11.24 7.99
CA ALA A 557 29.32 -11.14 7.55
C ALA A 557 30.06 -9.98 8.23
N LEU A 558 29.40 -8.83 8.34
CA LEU A 558 29.96 -7.60 8.88
C LEU A 558 30.12 -7.68 10.39
N ARG A 559 29.15 -8.29 11.09
CA ARG A 559 29.25 -8.61 12.53
C ARG A 559 30.47 -9.50 12.81
N GLU A 560 30.72 -10.52 11.99
CA GLU A 560 31.94 -11.36 12.11
C GLU A 560 33.25 -10.60 11.89
N LEU A 561 33.22 -9.53 11.10
CA LEU A 561 34.38 -8.66 10.86
C LEU A 561 34.50 -7.54 11.92
N GLY A 562 33.61 -7.51 12.91
CA GLY A 562 33.64 -6.54 14.01
C GLY A 562 33.05 -5.17 13.67
N PHE A 563 32.32 -5.03 12.57
CA PHE A 563 31.58 -3.81 12.26
C PHE A 563 30.28 -3.74 13.05
N GLU A 564 29.90 -2.53 13.44
CA GLU A 564 28.53 -2.22 13.83
C GLU A 564 27.66 -2.10 12.56
N THR A 565 26.63 -2.91 12.48
CA THR A 565 25.76 -3.03 11.30
C THR A 565 24.51 -2.18 11.45
N ILE A 566 24.25 -1.34 10.45
CA ILE A 566 23.05 -0.50 10.39
C ILE A 566 22.16 -1.01 9.26
N MET A 567 20.99 -1.56 9.60
CA MET A 567 20.00 -1.98 8.61
C MET A 567 18.97 -0.86 8.39
N VAL A 568 18.67 -0.55 7.13
CA VAL A 568 17.59 0.38 6.76
C VAL A 568 16.62 -0.35 5.84
N ASN A 569 15.39 -0.58 6.30
CA ASN A 569 14.35 -1.24 5.51
C ASN A 569 12.94 -0.91 6.04
N SER A 570 11.90 -1.14 5.25
CA SER A 570 10.50 -0.81 5.58
C SER A 570 9.50 -1.95 5.39
N ASN A 571 9.99 -3.16 5.14
CA ASN A 571 9.16 -4.34 4.93
C ASN A 571 8.95 -5.10 6.25
N PRO A 572 7.72 -5.18 6.78
CA PRO A 572 7.48 -5.83 8.08
C PRO A 572 7.56 -7.36 8.02
N GLU A 573 7.58 -7.97 6.84
CA GLU A 573 7.58 -9.43 6.67
C GLU A 573 8.99 -10.05 6.77
N THR A 574 10.03 -9.22 6.80
CA THR A 574 11.41 -9.64 6.51
C THR A 574 12.27 -9.89 7.74
N VAL A 575 13.29 -10.74 7.58
CA VAL A 575 14.27 -11.01 8.63
C VAL A 575 15.25 -9.85 8.77
N SER A 576 15.51 -9.06 7.72
CA SER A 576 16.33 -7.85 7.86
C SER A 576 15.74 -6.83 8.84
N THR A 577 14.41 -6.77 8.95
CA THR A 577 13.69 -5.89 9.89
C THR A 577 13.46 -6.54 11.26
N ASP A 578 14.04 -7.70 11.50
CA ASP A 578 14.19 -8.23 12.85
C ASP A 578 15.35 -7.49 13.54
N TYR A 579 15.10 -7.02 14.76
CA TYR A 579 16.09 -6.27 15.53
C TYR A 579 17.31 -7.10 15.93
N ASP A 580 17.24 -8.44 15.92
CA ASP A 580 18.39 -9.32 16.19
C ASP A 580 19.38 -9.43 15.02
N THR A 581 18.93 -9.10 13.81
CA THR A 581 19.71 -9.25 12.58
C THR A 581 20.85 -8.24 12.47
N SER A 582 20.68 -7.02 12.99
CA SER A 582 21.65 -5.92 12.90
C SER A 582 21.86 -5.26 14.27
N ASP A 583 22.96 -4.52 14.43
CA ASP A 583 23.22 -3.80 15.68
C ASP A 583 22.28 -2.59 15.84
N LYS A 584 21.92 -1.96 14.72
CA LYS A 584 20.95 -0.87 14.67
C LYS A 584 19.98 -1.06 13.51
N LEU A 585 18.69 -1.09 13.81
CA LEU A 585 17.63 -1.18 12.82
C LEU A 585 16.93 0.18 12.68
N TYR A 586 16.89 0.72 11.46
CA TYR A 586 16.05 1.86 11.11
C TYR A 586 14.90 1.40 10.24
N PHE A 587 13.69 1.39 10.82
CA PHE A 587 12.48 1.02 10.10
C PHE A 587 11.94 2.22 9.32
N GLU A 588 12.63 2.54 8.23
CA GLU A 588 12.49 3.79 7.49
C GLU A 588 12.24 3.56 5.99
N PRO A 589 11.58 4.50 5.31
CA PRO A 589 11.46 4.46 3.86
C PRO A 589 12.84 4.47 3.17
N LEU A 590 12.97 3.73 2.07
CA LEU A 590 14.18 3.70 1.25
C LEU A 590 14.16 4.82 0.21
N THR A 591 14.14 6.07 0.68
CA THR A 591 14.26 7.25 -0.16
C THR A 591 15.60 7.94 0.05
N LEU A 592 16.04 8.72 -0.93
CA LEU A 592 17.29 9.50 -0.81
C LEU A 592 17.25 10.44 0.40
N GLU A 593 16.09 11.03 0.71
CA GLU A 593 15.93 11.89 1.87
C GLU A 593 16.15 11.14 3.19
N ASP A 594 15.40 10.05 3.37
CA ASP A 594 15.37 9.29 4.62
C ASP A 594 16.72 8.60 4.87
N VAL A 595 17.34 8.02 3.85
CA VAL A 595 18.68 7.40 3.94
C VAL A 595 19.76 8.44 4.27
N LEU A 596 19.74 9.62 3.63
CA LEU A 596 20.72 10.67 3.96
C LEU A 596 20.51 11.26 5.35
N ASN A 597 19.28 11.26 5.88
CA ASN A 597 19.04 11.69 7.26
C ASN A 597 19.72 10.73 8.26
N ILE A 598 19.69 9.42 8.01
CA ILE A 598 20.37 8.42 8.84
C ILE A 598 21.88 8.56 8.67
N TYR A 599 22.35 8.62 7.42
CA TYR A 599 23.78 8.75 7.11
C TYR A 599 24.42 9.96 7.79
N ASP A 600 23.76 11.13 7.73
CA ASP A 600 24.26 12.36 8.34
C ASP A 600 24.48 12.23 9.85
N GLN A 601 23.70 11.41 10.55
CA GLN A 601 23.79 11.24 12.01
C GLN A 601 24.67 10.04 12.42
N GLU A 602 24.70 8.97 11.62
CA GLU A 602 25.49 7.77 11.94
C GLU A 602 26.93 7.81 11.43
N GLN A 603 27.19 8.56 10.34
CA GLN A 603 28.48 8.69 9.68
C GLN A 603 29.18 7.33 9.44
N PRO A 604 28.52 6.35 8.77
CA PRO A 604 29.14 5.06 8.52
C PRO A 604 30.33 5.17 7.55
N GLU A 605 31.28 4.24 7.68
CA GLU A 605 32.44 4.16 6.77
C GLU A 605 32.03 3.84 5.33
N GLY A 606 30.86 3.23 5.15
CA GLY A 606 30.38 2.80 3.86
C GLY A 606 28.94 2.32 3.85
N VAL A 607 28.35 2.34 2.66
CA VAL A 607 26.97 1.91 2.41
C VAL A 607 26.93 0.82 1.34
N PHE A 608 26.18 -0.25 1.61
CA PHE A 608 25.88 -1.33 0.66
C PHE A 608 24.56 -1.05 -0.05
N VAL A 609 24.59 -1.00 -1.39
CA VAL A 609 23.43 -0.72 -2.25
C VAL A 609 23.10 -1.86 -3.21
N GLN A 610 23.95 -2.88 -3.29
CA GLN A 610 23.91 -3.93 -4.32
C GLN A 610 23.09 -5.16 -3.90
N PHE A 611 22.61 -5.24 -2.65
CA PHE A 611 21.96 -6.43 -2.11
C PHE A 611 20.44 -6.33 -2.00
N GLY A 612 19.88 -5.14 -1.76
CA GLY A 612 18.43 -4.91 -1.64
C GLY A 612 17.68 -4.81 -2.97
N GLY A 613 18.27 -5.23 -4.10
CA GLY A 613 17.65 -5.14 -5.42
C GLY A 613 17.62 -3.71 -5.99
N GLN A 614 16.61 -3.38 -6.80
CA GLN A 614 16.54 -2.13 -7.59
C GLN A 614 16.33 -0.89 -6.73
N THR A 615 15.64 -0.99 -5.59
CA THR A 615 15.32 0.16 -4.74
C THR A 615 16.58 0.89 -4.29
N PRO A 616 17.55 0.24 -3.60
CA PRO A 616 18.79 0.90 -3.24
C PRO A 616 19.71 1.21 -4.43
N LEU A 617 19.67 0.43 -5.51
CA LEU A 617 20.40 0.77 -6.75
C LEU A 617 19.95 2.12 -7.33
N ASN A 618 18.65 2.39 -7.35
CA ASN A 618 18.10 3.66 -7.84
C ASN A 618 18.52 4.85 -6.98
N LEU A 619 18.95 4.62 -5.73
CA LEU A 619 19.46 5.66 -4.84
C LEU A 619 20.96 5.90 -5.02
N ALA A 620 21.69 4.95 -5.60
CA ALA A 620 23.15 4.92 -5.55
C ALA A 620 23.81 6.17 -6.15
N SER A 621 23.37 6.63 -7.33
CA SER A 621 23.92 7.86 -7.95
C SER A 621 23.60 9.11 -7.11
N GLY A 622 22.42 9.18 -6.48
CA GLY A 622 22.04 10.27 -5.59
C GLY A 622 22.84 10.29 -4.29
N LEU A 623 23.10 9.11 -3.70
CA LEU A 623 23.94 8.96 -2.52
C LEU A 623 25.40 9.34 -2.82
N LYS A 624 25.93 8.88 -3.95
CA LYS A 624 27.28 9.24 -4.39
C LYS A 624 27.42 10.74 -4.63
N ALA A 625 26.44 11.37 -5.27
CA ALA A 625 26.41 12.82 -5.47
C ALA A 625 26.37 13.61 -4.15
N ALA A 626 25.83 13.01 -3.08
CA ALA A 626 25.84 13.57 -1.73
C ALA A 626 27.14 13.27 -0.94
N GLY A 627 28.12 12.59 -1.55
CA GLY A 627 29.40 12.25 -0.91
C GLY A 627 29.38 10.99 -0.06
N VAL A 628 28.34 10.14 -0.18
CA VAL A 628 28.25 8.87 0.56
C VAL A 628 29.22 7.84 -0.04
N PRO A 629 30.10 7.22 0.77
CA PRO A 629 31.00 6.16 0.32
C PRO A 629 30.23 4.87 0.03
N ILE A 630 30.08 4.54 -1.26
CA ILE A 630 29.50 3.27 -1.69
C ILE A 630 30.59 2.20 -1.73
N LEU A 631 30.44 1.15 -0.92
CA LEU A 631 31.38 0.02 -0.89
C LEU A 631 31.00 -1.04 -1.93
N GLY A 632 31.98 -1.82 -2.38
CA GLY A 632 31.78 -2.83 -3.43
C GLY A 632 31.82 -2.25 -4.84
N THR A 633 31.08 -2.86 -5.76
CA THR A 633 31.00 -2.42 -7.16
C THR A 633 30.45 -0.99 -7.25
N GLN A 634 31.16 -0.13 -7.97
CA GLN A 634 30.88 1.30 -8.06
C GLN A 634 29.68 1.59 -9.00
N THR A 635 29.06 2.76 -8.81
CA THR A 635 27.89 3.20 -9.59
C THR A 635 28.16 3.28 -11.07
N GLU A 636 29.37 3.68 -11.49
CA GLU A 636 29.75 3.77 -12.90
C GLU A 636 29.74 2.40 -13.58
N SER A 637 30.16 1.36 -12.85
CA SER A 637 30.13 -0.02 -13.34
C SER A 637 28.71 -0.53 -13.49
N ILE A 638 27.83 -0.17 -12.56
CA ILE A 638 26.40 -0.48 -12.62
C ILE A 638 25.77 0.22 -13.84
N GLU A 639 26.03 1.53 -14.01
CA GLU A 639 25.55 2.32 -15.15
C GLU A 639 26.09 1.77 -16.48
N THR A 640 27.35 1.34 -16.55
CA THR A 640 27.94 0.72 -17.75
C THR A 640 27.23 -0.58 -18.14
N ALA A 641 26.78 -1.36 -17.16
CA ALA A 641 26.06 -2.61 -17.40
C ALA A 641 24.58 -2.39 -17.77
N GLU A 642 23.94 -1.34 -17.22
CA GLU A 642 22.53 -1.02 -17.50
C GLU A 642 22.34 -0.20 -18.79
N ASP A 643 23.26 0.71 -19.13
CA ASP A 643 23.21 1.50 -20.36
C ASP A 643 23.62 0.67 -21.58
N ARG A 644 22.74 0.57 -22.58
CA ARG A 644 22.99 -0.29 -23.74
C ARG A 644 24.14 0.15 -24.64
N LYS A 645 24.43 1.44 -24.75
CA LYS A 645 25.56 1.91 -25.59
C LYS A 645 26.88 1.57 -24.92
N LEU A 646 26.97 1.82 -23.61
CA LEU A 646 28.14 1.47 -22.81
C LEU A 646 28.33 -0.05 -22.75
N PHE A 647 27.25 -0.79 -22.55
CA PHE A 647 27.25 -2.26 -22.52
C PHE A 647 27.69 -2.84 -23.87
N ALA A 648 27.12 -2.38 -24.99
CA ALA A 648 27.53 -2.83 -26.32
C ALA A 648 29.01 -2.55 -26.60
N ALA A 649 29.48 -1.34 -26.30
CA ALA A 649 30.89 -0.97 -26.47
C ALA A 649 31.82 -1.84 -25.61
N MET A 650 31.40 -2.18 -24.39
CA MET A 650 32.11 -3.10 -23.51
C MET A 650 32.20 -4.51 -24.12
N LEU A 651 31.10 -5.05 -24.63
CA LEU A 651 31.08 -6.38 -25.26
C LEU A 651 31.95 -6.42 -26.52
N ASP A 652 31.88 -5.37 -27.35
CA ASP A 652 32.72 -5.24 -28.56
C ASP A 652 34.21 -5.21 -28.19
N LYS A 653 34.58 -4.46 -27.15
CA LYS A 653 35.97 -4.42 -26.62
C LYS A 653 36.45 -5.80 -26.17
N LEU A 654 35.56 -6.58 -25.55
CA LEU A 654 35.86 -7.92 -25.04
C LEU A 654 35.76 -9.01 -26.12
N GLY A 655 35.31 -8.69 -27.33
CA GLY A 655 35.06 -9.67 -28.39
C GLY A 655 33.93 -10.65 -28.06
N LEU A 656 32.98 -10.24 -27.22
CA LEU A 656 31.84 -11.06 -26.80
C LEU A 656 30.63 -10.81 -27.71
N ARG A 657 29.89 -11.87 -28.04
CA ARG A 657 28.72 -11.74 -28.91
C ARG A 657 27.51 -11.24 -28.13
N GLN A 658 26.76 -10.34 -28.76
CA GLN A 658 25.41 -9.94 -28.36
C GLN A 658 24.46 -10.14 -29.53
N THR A 659 23.16 -10.23 -29.25
CA THR A 659 22.15 -10.24 -30.31
C THR A 659 22.13 -8.91 -31.05
N PRO A 660 21.88 -8.89 -32.37
CA PRO A 660 21.67 -7.64 -33.10
C PRO A 660 20.56 -6.82 -32.43
N ASN A 661 20.85 -5.56 -32.11
CA ASN A 661 19.95 -4.71 -31.32
C ASN A 661 19.94 -3.26 -31.82
N GLY A 662 18.99 -2.48 -31.30
CA GLY A 662 18.87 -1.04 -31.54
C GLY A 662 17.97 -0.36 -30.51
N SER A 663 17.94 0.97 -30.56
CA SER A 663 17.20 1.81 -29.63
C SER A 663 16.37 2.82 -30.42
N ALA A 664 15.06 2.85 -30.15
CA ALA A 664 14.10 3.67 -30.87
C ALA A 664 13.39 4.64 -29.91
N THR A 665 13.23 5.89 -30.34
CA THR A 665 12.41 6.91 -29.64
C THR A 665 11.09 7.20 -30.35
N SER A 666 10.89 6.65 -31.55
CA SER A 666 9.65 6.81 -32.32
C SER A 666 9.24 5.48 -32.97
N THR A 667 7.95 5.34 -33.26
CA THR A 667 7.42 4.13 -33.91
C THR A 667 8.08 3.85 -35.27
N ASN A 668 8.35 4.89 -36.07
CA ASN A 668 8.95 4.70 -37.39
C ASN A 668 10.42 4.27 -37.29
N ASP A 669 11.16 4.82 -36.33
CA ASP A 669 12.52 4.40 -36.02
C ASP A 669 12.55 2.93 -35.54
N ALA A 670 11.62 2.56 -34.67
CA ALA A 670 11.47 1.18 -34.20
C ALA A 670 11.24 0.20 -35.36
N VAL A 671 10.36 0.55 -36.31
CA VAL A 671 10.10 -0.29 -37.50
C VAL A 671 11.34 -0.40 -38.39
N ALA A 672 12.07 0.69 -38.61
CA ALA A 672 13.29 0.67 -39.40
C ALA A 672 14.36 -0.24 -38.75
N ILE A 673 14.56 -0.12 -37.44
CA ILE A 673 15.48 -0.95 -36.65
C ILE A 673 15.06 -2.42 -36.70
N ALA A 674 13.80 -2.74 -36.43
CA ALA A 674 13.30 -4.12 -36.45
C ALA A 674 13.38 -4.75 -37.84
N THR A 675 13.18 -3.98 -38.91
CA THR A 675 13.33 -4.45 -40.29
C THR A 675 14.80 -4.78 -40.61
N LYS A 676 15.73 -3.96 -40.12
CA LYS A 676 17.18 -4.20 -40.26
C LYS A 676 17.63 -5.43 -39.47
N ILE A 677 17.12 -5.62 -38.26
CA ILE A 677 17.46 -6.72 -37.35
C ILE A 677 16.82 -8.05 -37.81
N GLY A 678 15.58 -7.98 -38.30
CA GLY A 678 14.76 -9.13 -38.67
C GLY A 678 13.89 -9.64 -37.52
N TYR A 679 12.62 -9.96 -37.81
CA TYR A 679 11.69 -10.55 -36.85
C TYR A 679 11.96 -12.05 -36.62
N PRO A 680 11.54 -12.61 -35.46
CA PRO A 680 10.99 -11.91 -34.30
C PRO A 680 12.01 -11.06 -33.52
N VAL A 681 11.52 -9.99 -32.90
CA VAL A 681 12.29 -9.10 -32.03
C VAL A 681 11.67 -9.05 -30.63
N LEU A 682 12.51 -8.94 -29.61
CA LEU A 682 12.11 -8.63 -28.24
C LEU A 682 12.16 -7.11 -28.08
N VAL A 683 11.04 -6.50 -27.68
CA VAL A 683 10.96 -5.06 -27.40
C VAL A 683 10.82 -4.81 -25.91
N ARG A 684 11.54 -3.82 -25.40
CA ARG A 684 11.55 -3.50 -23.96
C ARG A 684 11.81 -2.02 -23.67
N PRO A 685 11.18 -1.43 -22.64
CA PRO A 685 11.54 -0.09 -22.17
C PRO A 685 12.92 -0.10 -21.49
N SER A 686 13.61 1.03 -21.51
CA SER A 686 14.90 1.18 -20.81
C SER A 686 14.73 1.33 -19.28
N PHE A 687 15.70 0.81 -18.50
CA PHE A 687 15.77 0.88 -17.02
C PHE A 687 14.53 0.29 -16.31
N VAL A 688 14.23 -0.98 -16.59
CA VAL A 688 13.14 -1.73 -15.95
C VAL A 688 13.64 -3.09 -15.45
N LEU A 689 13.14 -3.54 -14.29
CA LEU A 689 13.42 -4.85 -13.71
C LEU A 689 12.28 -5.84 -13.99
N GLY A 690 12.59 -7.13 -14.10
CA GLY A 690 11.58 -8.20 -14.11
C GLY A 690 10.78 -8.24 -15.41
N GLY A 691 11.38 -7.82 -16.52
CA GLY A 691 10.74 -7.88 -17.82
C GLY A 691 9.56 -6.92 -18.00
N ARG A 692 9.48 -5.83 -17.21
CA ARG A 692 8.29 -4.97 -17.23
C ARG A 692 8.01 -4.39 -18.62
N ALA A 693 6.80 -4.62 -19.12
CA ALA A 693 6.35 -4.21 -20.46
C ALA A 693 7.27 -4.69 -21.60
N MET A 694 7.94 -5.84 -21.42
CA MET A 694 8.65 -6.51 -22.50
C MET A 694 7.66 -7.33 -23.35
N GLU A 695 7.84 -7.33 -24.67
CA GLU A 695 6.98 -8.08 -25.59
C GLU A 695 7.79 -8.76 -26.69
N LEU A 696 7.43 -10.00 -27.04
CA LEU A 696 7.91 -10.66 -28.24
C LEU A 696 7.05 -10.27 -29.43
N VAL A 697 7.68 -9.67 -30.42
CA VAL A 697 7.02 -9.10 -31.60
C VAL A 697 7.46 -9.87 -32.84
N TYR A 698 6.48 -10.40 -33.58
CA TYR A 698 6.72 -11.24 -34.75
C TYR A 698 6.45 -10.51 -36.08
N THR A 699 5.69 -9.41 -36.04
CA THR A 699 5.28 -8.66 -37.23
C THR A 699 5.38 -7.16 -37.01
N GLU A 700 5.47 -6.39 -38.10
CA GLU A 700 5.44 -4.92 -38.03
C GLU A 700 4.15 -4.39 -37.39
N ALA A 701 3.01 -5.03 -37.67
CA ALA A 701 1.73 -4.64 -37.10
C ALA A 701 1.73 -4.78 -35.57
N ASP A 702 2.33 -5.86 -35.05
CA ASP A 702 2.51 -6.04 -33.61
C ASP A 702 3.45 -4.98 -33.01
N LEU A 703 4.52 -4.63 -33.71
CA LEU A 703 5.47 -3.60 -33.27
C LEU A 703 4.82 -2.24 -33.14
N ARG A 704 4.03 -1.84 -34.16
CA ARG A 704 3.32 -0.55 -34.15
C ARG A 704 2.32 -0.48 -32.99
N ARG A 705 1.58 -1.56 -32.74
CA ARG A 705 0.68 -1.68 -31.60
C ARG A 705 1.42 -1.52 -30.27
N TYR A 706 2.55 -2.22 -30.11
CA TYR A 706 3.38 -2.10 -28.92
C TYR A 706 3.86 -0.66 -28.70
N MET A 707 4.40 -0.02 -29.73
CA MET A 707 4.97 1.34 -29.62
C MET A 707 3.91 2.37 -29.18
N THR A 708 2.68 2.27 -29.69
CA THR A 708 1.57 3.15 -29.26
C THR A 708 1.33 3.04 -27.75
N SER A 709 1.27 1.82 -27.21
CA SER A 709 1.05 1.60 -25.77
C SER A 709 2.30 1.88 -24.92
N ALA A 710 3.49 1.61 -25.43
CA ALA A 710 4.74 1.74 -24.67
C ALA A 710 5.18 3.21 -24.51
N ILE A 711 4.96 4.06 -25.53
CA ILE A 711 5.26 5.49 -25.46
C ILE A 711 4.40 6.19 -24.39
N GLU A 712 3.14 5.76 -24.21
CA GLU A 712 2.28 6.29 -23.14
C GLU A 712 2.83 5.97 -21.74
N ILE A 713 3.51 4.84 -21.56
CA ILE A 713 4.01 4.37 -20.26
C ILE A 713 5.36 5.03 -19.89
N THR A 714 6.21 5.30 -20.88
CA THR A 714 7.53 5.91 -20.69
C THR A 714 7.87 6.89 -21.82
N PRO A 715 7.27 8.10 -21.84
CA PRO A 715 7.45 9.06 -22.93
C PRO A 715 8.90 9.54 -23.09
N ASP A 716 9.66 9.62 -22.00
CA ASP A 716 11.03 10.16 -22.00
C ASP A 716 12.12 9.08 -22.17
N ARG A 717 11.76 7.81 -22.40
CA ARG A 717 12.73 6.71 -22.48
C ARG A 717 12.67 5.98 -23.81
N PRO A 718 13.82 5.65 -24.41
CA PRO A 718 13.82 4.87 -25.63
C PRO A 718 13.37 3.43 -25.37
N VAL A 719 12.72 2.86 -26.38
CA VAL A 719 12.39 1.44 -26.48
C VAL A 719 13.58 0.72 -27.13
N LEU A 720 14.04 -0.35 -26.48
CA LEU A 720 15.09 -1.22 -26.98
C LEU A 720 14.46 -2.35 -27.79
N ILE A 721 15.13 -2.70 -28.89
CA ILE A 721 14.70 -3.73 -29.83
C ILE A 721 15.88 -4.68 -30.02
N ASP A 722 15.73 -5.92 -29.57
CA ASP A 722 16.76 -6.95 -29.63
C ASP A 722 16.28 -8.10 -30.52
N ARG A 723 17.17 -8.71 -31.33
CA ARG A 723 16.83 -9.92 -32.08
C ARG A 723 16.48 -11.04 -31.10
N PHE A 724 15.29 -11.63 -31.26
CA PHE A 724 14.90 -12.76 -30.45
C PHE A 724 15.53 -14.05 -30.96
N LEU A 725 16.24 -14.77 -30.09
CA LEU A 725 16.86 -16.05 -30.41
C LEU A 725 15.91 -17.21 -30.12
N GLU A 726 15.11 -17.58 -31.11
CA GLU A 726 14.24 -18.76 -31.02
C GLU A 726 15.05 -20.05 -30.77
N ASP A 727 14.49 -20.94 -29.96
CA ASP A 727 15.05 -22.24 -29.56
C ASP A 727 16.42 -22.19 -28.87
N ALA A 728 16.80 -21.04 -28.31
CA ALA A 728 18.03 -20.91 -27.54
C ALA A 728 17.85 -21.39 -26.09
N ILE A 729 18.91 -21.98 -25.52
CA ILE A 729 19.00 -22.31 -24.10
C ILE A 729 19.37 -21.05 -23.35
N GLU A 730 18.59 -20.66 -22.34
CA GLU A 730 18.98 -19.57 -21.45
C GLU A 730 19.83 -20.11 -20.29
N VAL A 731 20.88 -19.36 -19.95
CA VAL A 731 21.84 -19.72 -18.90
C VAL A 731 22.07 -18.51 -17.99
N ASP A 732 21.88 -18.71 -16.69
CA ASP A 732 22.26 -17.75 -15.65
C ASP A 732 23.60 -18.13 -15.03
N VAL A 733 24.41 -17.14 -14.70
CA VAL A 733 25.69 -17.33 -14.00
C VAL A 733 25.80 -16.35 -12.85
N ASP A 734 25.88 -16.86 -11.64
CA ASP A 734 26.23 -16.04 -10.46
C ASP A 734 27.71 -16.22 -10.15
N CYS A 735 28.41 -15.12 -9.88
CA CYS A 735 29.82 -15.13 -9.51
C CYS A 735 30.15 -14.09 -8.44
N ILE A 736 31.30 -14.27 -7.78
CA ILE A 736 31.89 -13.28 -6.87
C ILE A 736 33.23 -12.84 -7.45
N SER A 737 33.50 -11.54 -7.42
CA SER A 737 34.77 -10.95 -7.83
C SER A 737 35.32 -10.04 -6.73
N ASP A 738 36.62 -10.11 -6.46
CA ASP A 738 37.35 -9.16 -5.60
C ASP A 738 38.13 -8.10 -6.40
N GLY A 739 37.94 -8.06 -7.72
CA GLY A 739 38.64 -7.19 -8.66
C GLY A 739 39.87 -7.85 -9.30
N GLU A 740 40.43 -8.88 -8.68
CA GLU A 740 41.57 -9.64 -9.23
C GLU A 740 41.17 -11.06 -9.61
N THR A 741 40.48 -11.73 -8.69
CA THR A 741 39.99 -13.10 -8.79
C THR A 741 38.47 -13.07 -8.92
N THR A 742 37.95 -13.76 -9.93
CA THR A 742 36.51 -13.99 -10.11
C THR A 742 36.24 -15.49 -10.04
N VAL A 743 35.36 -15.89 -9.13
CA VAL A 743 34.96 -17.27 -8.92
C VAL A 743 33.49 -17.43 -9.29
N ILE A 744 33.22 -18.38 -10.17
CA ILE A 744 31.86 -18.78 -10.53
C ILE A 744 31.23 -19.48 -9.33
N GLY A 745 30.07 -19.00 -8.92
CA GLY A 745 29.24 -19.63 -7.90
C GLY A 745 28.54 -20.86 -8.48
N ALA A 746 27.77 -20.65 -9.55
CA ALA A 746 27.22 -21.72 -10.37
C ALA A 746 26.82 -21.21 -11.76
N ILE A 747 26.82 -22.11 -12.73
CA ILE A 747 26.18 -21.95 -14.04
C ILE A 747 24.85 -22.73 -14.01
N MET A 748 23.76 -22.04 -14.27
CA MET A 748 22.39 -22.54 -14.18
C MET A 748 21.77 -22.65 -15.57
N GLU A 749 21.38 -23.85 -15.97
CA GLU A 749 20.69 -24.07 -17.25
C GLU A 749 19.17 -24.00 -17.05
N HIS A 750 18.49 -23.16 -17.83
CA HIS A 750 17.02 -23.09 -17.78
C HIS A 750 16.38 -24.28 -18.51
N ILE A 751 15.24 -24.72 -17.98
CA ILE A 751 14.40 -25.73 -18.63
C ILE A 751 13.67 -25.10 -19.80
N GLU A 752 12.98 -23.98 -19.58
CA GLU A 752 12.35 -23.18 -20.63
C GLU A 752 13.38 -22.60 -21.61
N GLU A 753 12.96 -22.36 -22.85
CA GLU A 753 13.77 -21.63 -23.83
C GLU A 753 13.87 -20.14 -23.50
N ALA A 754 14.92 -19.50 -24.04
CA ALA A 754 15.09 -18.06 -23.96
C ALA A 754 13.85 -17.35 -24.51
N GLY A 755 13.39 -16.32 -23.80
CA GLY A 755 12.12 -15.62 -24.08
C GLY A 755 11.03 -15.87 -23.05
N ILE A 756 11.19 -16.90 -22.22
CA ILE A 756 10.56 -16.97 -20.91
C ILE A 756 11.50 -16.33 -19.90
N HIS A 757 11.01 -15.37 -19.12
CA HIS A 757 11.85 -14.62 -18.19
C HIS A 757 12.50 -15.55 -17.14
N SER A 758 13.81 -15.39 -16.88
CA SER A 758 14.59 -16.17 -15.90
C SER A 758 13.93 -16.41 -14.54
N GLY A 759 13.23 -15.40 -14.02
CA GLY A 759 12.44 -15.50 -12.78
C GLY A 759 11.30 -16.52 -12.83
N ASP A 760 10.66 -16.72 -13.99
CA ASP A 760 9.55 -17.65 -14.19
C ASP A 760 10.01 -19.02 -14.71
N SER A 761 11.23 -19.12 -15.22
CA SER A 761 11.82 -20.38 -15.67
C SER A 761 12.23 -21.28 -14.49
N ALA A 762 12.09 -22.58 -14.69
CA ALA A 762 12.80 -23.57 -13.90
C ALA A 762 14.26 -23.60 -14.34
N CYS A 763 15.19 -23.82 -13.41
CA CYS A 763 16.61 -23.91 -13.74
C CYS A 763 17.34 -24.98 -12.93
N VAL A 764 18.45 -25.47 -13.46
CA VAL A 764 19.17 -26.66 -12.98
C VAL A 764 20.63 -26.34 -12.70
N ILE A 765 21.10 -26.79 -11.54
CA ILE A 765 22.53 -26.86 -11.16
C ILE A 765 22.89 -28.32 -10.85
N PRO A 766 23.96 -28.89 -11.44
CA PRO A 766 24.73 -28.36 -12.57
C PRO A 766 23.92 -28.40 -13.87
N THR A 767 24.40 -27.72 -14.91
CA THR A 767 23.85 -27.82 -16.28
C THR A 767 23.82 -29.28 -16.76
N PHE A 768 22.83 -29.65 -17.57
CA PHE A 768 22.57 -31.04 -17.96
C PHE A 768 22.68 -31.31 -19.47
N SER A 769 22.58 -30.28 -20.31
CA SER A 769 22.67 -30.43 -21.77
C SER A 769 23.73 -29.56 -22.44
N VAL A 770 24.22 -28.51 -21.77
CA VAL A 770 25.27 -27.63 -22.29
C VAL A 770 26.63 -28.32 -22.34
N SER A 771 27.35 -28.19 -23.46
CA SER A 771 28.65 -28.81 -23.67
C SER A 771 29.77 -28.14 -22.85
N GLN A 772 30.81 -28.89 -22.46
CA GLN A 772 31.92 -28.34 -21.67
C GLN A 772 32.61 -27.15 -22.36
N LYS A 773 32.76 -27.21 -23.69
CA LYS A 773 33.32 -26.10 -24.48
C LYS A 773 32.53 -24.80 -24.28
N VAL A 774 31.20 -24.89 -24.31
CA VAL A 774 30.31 -23.75 -24.09
C VAL A 774 30.38 -23.26 -22.65
N LEU A 775 30.43 -24.17 -21.67
CA LEU A 775 30.60 -23.81 -20.26
C LEU A 775 31.93 -23.05 -20.02
N ASP A 776 33.01 -23.47 -20.67
CA ASP A 776 34.31 -22.80 -20.58
C ASP A 776 34.25 -21.39 -21.21
N GLU A 777 33.56 -21.24 -22.35
CA GLU A 777 33.31 -19.93 -22.99
C GLU A 777 32.49 -19.00 -22.07
N ILE A 778 31.40 -19.50 -21.49
CA ILE A 778 30.55 -18.78 -20.53
C ILE A 778 31.35 -18.35 -19.29
N SER A 779 32.16 -19.26 -18.72
CA SER A 779 33.02 -18.97 -17.56
C SER A 779 34.05 -17.90 -17.88
N SER A 780 34.71 -18.01 -19.04
CA SER A 780 35.70 -17.03 -19.52
C SER A 780 35.06 -15.66 -19.75
N ALA A 781 33.93 -15.60 -20.45
CA ALA A 781 33.20 -14.37 -20.72
C ALA A 781 32.75 -13.68 -19.42
N THR A 782 32.22 -14.45 -18.48
CA THR A 782 31.80 -13.95 -17.16
C THR A 782 32.96 -13.30 -16.42
N LYS A 783 34.13 -13.96 -16.37
CA LYS A 783 35.34 -13.42 -15.72
C LYS A 783 35.88 -12.18 -16.43
N ALA A 784 35.82 -12.15 -17.76
CA ALA A 784 36.24 -10.99 -18.56
C ALA A 784 35.35 -9.77 -18.28
N MET A 785 34.03 -9.94 -18.25
CA MET A 785 33.08 -8.87 -17.91
C MET A 785 33.24 -8.41 -16.46
N ALA A 786 33.45 -9.33 -15.51
CA ALA A 786 33.71 -8.98 -14.11
C ALA A 786 34.92 -8.05 -13.96
N ARG A 787 36.00 -8.36 -14.70
CA ARG A 787 37.22 -7.56 -14.71
C ARG A 787 37.01 -6.18 -15.35
N GLU A 788 36.36 -6.14 -16.51
CA GLU A 788 36.10 -4.89 -17.23
C GLU A 788 35.21 -3.94 -16.42
N LEU A 789 34.18 -4.49 -15.77
CA LEU A 789 33.30 -3.74 -14.87
C LEU A 789 33.91 -3.47 -13.49
N ASN A 790 35.15 -3.93 -13.22
CA ASN A 790 35.81 -3.78 -11.91
C ASN A 790 34.93 -4.25 -10.74
N VAL A 791 34.24 -5.39 -10.92
CA VAL A 791 33.27 -5.90 -9.93
C VAL A 791 33.97 -6.23 -8.62
N ARG A 792 33.39 -5.73 -7.52
CA ARG A 792 33.77 -6.05 -6.14
C ARG A 792 32.53 -6.48 -5.37
N GLY A 793 32.36 -7.79 -5.22
CA GLY A 793 31.16 -8.41 -4.67
C GLY A 793 30.50 -9.35 -5.67
N LEU A 794 29.17 -9.39 -5.67
CA LEU A 794 28.37 -10.26 -6.54
C LEU A 794 28.20 -9.66 -7.94
N MET A 795 28.13 -10.53 -8.94
CA MET A 795 27.64 -10.23 -10.28
C MET A 795 26.88 -11.43 -10.83
N ASN A 796 25.80 -11.14 -11.54
CA ASN A 796 25.03 -12.11 -12.32
C ASN A 796 25.17 -11.79 -13.82
N VAL A 797 25.19 -12.83 -14.65
CA VAL A 797 25.23 -12.72 -16.11
C VAL A 797 24.23 -13.68 -16.72
N GLN A 798 23.47 -13.21 -17.71
CA GLN A 798 22.55 -14.03 -18.49
C GLN A 798 23.08 -14.21 -19.91
N PHE A 799 23.02 -15.46 -20.38
CA PHE A 799 23.42 -15.86 -21.71
C PHE A 799 22.30 -16.60 -22.44
N ALA A 800 22.30 -16.52 -23.76
CA ALA A 800 21.57 -17.42 -24.63
C ALA A 800 22.58 -18.28 -25.41
N VAL A 801 22.35 -19.58 -25.45
CA VAL A 801 23.17 -20.55 -26.19
C VAL A 801 22.35 -21.11 -27.35
N LYS A 802 22.83 -20.89 -28.58
CA LYS A 802 22.22 -21.40 -29.81
C LYS A 802 23.26 -22.09 -30.67
N VAL A 803 23.11 -23.39 -30.92
CA VAL A 803 24.04 -24.19 -31.75
C VAL A 803 25.50 -24.01 -31.32
N ASP A 804 25.78 -24.20 -30.03
CA ASP A 804 27.10 -23.99 -29.39
C ASP A 804 27.67 -22.56 -29.47
N GLU A 805 26.91 -21.56 -29.94
CA GLU A 805 27.30 -20.15 -29.87
C GLU A 805 26.72 -19.48 -28.64
N VAL A 806 27.56 -18.72 -27.92
CA VAL A 806 27.20 -17.99 -26.70
C VAL A 806 26.92 -16.53 -27.03
N TYR A 807 25.75 -16.05 -26.63
CA TYR A 807 25.32 -14.66 -26.74
C TYR A 807 25.05 -14.08 -25.35
N VAL A 808 25.62 -12.93 -25.04
CA VAL A 808 25.35 -12.21 -23.78
C VAL A 808 24.02 -11.47 -23.90
N LEU A 809 23.12 -11.65 -22.93
CA LEU A 809 21.83 -10.96 -22.87
C LEU A 809 21.88 -9.72 -21.97
N GLU A 810 22.39 -9.90 -20.75
CA GLU A 810 22.59 -8.84 -19.77
C GLU A 810 23.62 -9.22 -18.70
N VAL A 811 24.15 -8.20 -18.03
CA VAL A 811 25.02 -8.33 -16.86
C VAL A 811 24.44 -7.46 -15.75
N ASN A 812 24.35 -8.03 -14.55
CA ASN A 812 23.84 -7.38 -13.36
C ASN A 812 24.97 -7.38 -12.30
N PRO A 813 25.77 -6.30 -12.18
CA PRO A 813 26.91 -6.22 -11.23
C PRO A 813 26.46 -5.98 -9.78
N ARG A 814 25.54 -6.84 -9.31
CA ARG A 814 24.87 -6.81 -8.01
C ARG A 814 24.40 -8.21 -7.63
N ALA A 815 23.76 -8.35 -6.47
CA ALA A 815 23.05 -9.57 -6.14
C ALA A 815 21.90 -9.84 -7.12
N SER A 816 21.71 -11.09 -7.49
CA SER A 816 20.57 -11.62 -8.24
C SER A 816 19.66 -12.41 -7.31
N ARG A 817 18.44 -12.68 -7.77
CA ARG A 817 17.48 -13.52 -7.03
C ARG A 817 17.94 -14.98 -6.90
N THR A 818 18.86 -15.44 -7.75
CA THR A 818 19.35 -16.82 -7.76
C THR A 818 20.43 -17.08 -6.69
N VAL A 819 21.00 -16.04 -6.08
CA VAL A 819 22.06 -16.15 -5.06
C VAL A 819 21.71 -17.10 -3.89
N PRO A 820 20.49 -17.06 -3.29
CA PRO A 820 20.11 -18.00 -2.25
C PRO A 820 20.06 -19.44 -2.77
N PHE A 821 19.45 -19.67 -3.94
CA PHE A 821 19.39 -20.98 -4.59
C PHE A 821 20.79 -21.55 -4.85
N VAL A 822 21.68 -20.77 -5.46
CA VAL A 822 23.07 -21.14 -5.70
C VAL A 822 23.77 -21.45 -4.37
N SER A 823 23.61 -20.58 -3.37
CA SER A 823 24.25 -20.75 -2.06
C SER A 823 23.82 -22.05 -1.36
N LYS A 824 22.55 -22.44 -1.49
CA LYS A 824 22.02 -23.71 -0.94
C LYS A 824 22.44 -24.93 -1.77
N ALA A 825 22.47 -24.81 -3.10
CA ALA A 825 22.89 -25.89 -3.99
C ALA A 825 24.36 -26.27 -3.75
N ILE A 826 25.24 -25.27 -3.72
CA ILE A 826 26.66 -25.54 -3.51
C ILE A 826 26.97 -25.69 -2.02
N GLY A 827 26.31 -24.96 -1.12
CA GLY A 827 26.65 -24.95 0.32
C GLY A 827 27.72 -23.92 0.67
N VAL A 828 27.76 -22.80 -0.05
CA VAL A 828 28.63 -21.65 0.25
C VAL A 828 27.73 -20.42 0.34
N PRO A 829 27.78 -19.64 1.42
CA PRO A 829 26.94 -18.45 1.57
C PRO A 829 27.49 -17.30 0.73
N LEU A 830 27.13 -17.24 -0.55
CA LEU A 830 27.73 -16.31 -1.51
C LEU A 830 27.56 -14.84 -1.11
N ALA A 831 26.38 -14.43 -0.65
CA ALA A 831 26.13 -13.07 -0.16
C ALA A 831 27.04 -12.69 1.03
N LYS A 832 27.29 -13.64 1.93
CA LYS A 832 28.20 -13.45 3.07
C LYS A 832 29.65 -13.27 2.61
N MET A 833 30.10 -14.08 1.66
CA MET A 833 31.45 -13.97 1.09
C MET A 833 31.62 -12.64 0.34
N ALA A 834 30.64 -12.27 -0.48
CA ALA A 834 30.65 -11.01 -1.22
C ALA A 834 30.65 -9.79 -0.29
N ALA A 835 29.90 -9.80 0.81
CA ALA A 835 29.95 -8.74 1.81
C ALA A 835 31.37 -8.54 2.36
N LYS A 836 32.08 -9.63 2.69
CA LYS A 836 33.48 -9.55 3.14
C LYS A 836 34.39 -8.97 2.05
N VAL A 837 34.18 -9.36 0.80
CA VAL A 837 34.91 -8.80 -0.35
C VAL A 837 34.67 -7.30 -0.52
N MET A 838 33.42 -6.85 -0.37
CA MET A 838 33.06 -5.42 -0.47
C MET A 838 33.71 -4.57 0.62
N THR A 839 34.14 -5.18 1.75
CA THR A 839 34.95 -4.52 2.80
C THR A 839 36.47 -4.62 2.60
N GLY A 840 36.94 -5.23 1.50
CA GLY A 840 38.35 -5.30 1.14
C GLY A 840 39.03 -6.66 1.33
N LYS A 841 38.32 -7.71 1.76
CA LYS A 841 38.89 -9.07 1.81
C LYS A 841 39.05 -9.65 0.41
N SER A 842 40.19 -10.26 0.11
CA SER A 842 40.34 -11.04 -1.13
C SER A 842 39.66 -12.41 -1.05
N LEU A 843 39.23 -12.96 -2.18
CA LEU A 843 38.73 -14.33 -2.27
C LEU A 843 39.78 -15.37 -1.88
N ARG A 844 41.07 -15.03 -2.05
CA ARG A 844 42.20 -15.83 -1.59
C ARG A 844 42.25 -15.93 -0.06
N GLU A 845 42.12 -14.79 0.63
CA GLU A 845 42.02 -14.77 2.11
C GLU A 845 40.81 -15.55 2.62
N LEU A 846 39.68 -15.49 1.89
CA LEU A 846 38.44 -16.19 2.25
C LEU A 846 38.46 -17.69 1.89
N GLY A 847 39.51 -18.18 1.21
CA GLY A 847 39.64 -19.58 0.80
C GLY A 847 38.67 -20.03 -0.31
N PHE A 848 37.94 -19.10 -0.94
CA PHE A 848 36.99 -19.40 -2.02
C PHE A 848 37.58 -18.97 -3.36
N THR A 849 38.43 -19.82 -3.93
CA THR A 849 39.23 -19.51 -5.14
C THR A 849 38.87 -20.37 -6.35
N LYS A 850 37.98 -21.35 -6.19
CA LYS A 850 37.56 -22.29 -7.22
C LYS A 850 36.06 -22.49 -7.18
N GLU A 851 35.48 -22.67 -8.37
CA GLU A 851 34.09 -23.07 -8.54
C GLU A 851 33.82 -24.42 -7.89
N ILE A 852 32.63 -24.60 -7.32
CA ILE A 852 32.21 -25.86 -6.70
C ILE A 852 31.01 -26.42 -7.45
N VAL A 853 31.24 -27.49 -8.19
CA VAL A 853 30.19 -28.22 -8.92
C VAL A 853 29.64 -29.33 -8.02
N PRO A 854 28.35 -29.30 -7.62
CA PRO A 854 27.78 -30.32 -6.76
C PRO A 854 27.65 -31.67 -7.49
N LYS A 855 27.77 -32.77 -6.74
CA LYS A 855 27.56 -34.16 -7.24
C LYS A 855 26.09 -34.57 -7.35
N HIS A 856 25.18 -33.64 -7.07
CA HIS A 856 23.74 -33.82 -7.10
C HIS A 856 23.13 -32.72 -7.98
N PHE A 857 21.90 -32.94 -8.44
CA PHE A 857 21.12 -31.93 -9.13
C PHE A 857 20.24 -31.15 -8.15
N SER A 858 20.23 -29.84 -8.33
CA SER A 858 19.36 -28.89 -7.68
C SER A 858 18.52 -28.22 -8.74
N VAL A 859 17.20 -28.31 -8.64
CA VAL A 859 16.25 -27.72 -9.58
C VAL A 859 15.44 -26.66 -8.85
N LYS A 860 15.52 -25.42 -9.32
CA LYS A 860 14.62 -24.34 -8.90
C LYS A 860 13.39 -24.34 -9.81
N GLU A 861 12.21 -24.17 -9.21
CA GLU A 861 10.93 -24.05 -9.91
C GLU A 861 10.17 -22.82 -9.41
N ALA A 862 9.46 -22.14 -10.32
CA ALA A 862 8.71 -20.92 -10.01
C ALA A 862 7.30 -21.22 -9.49
N VAL A 863 6.82 -20.39 -8.54
CA VAL A 863 5.47 -20.45 -7.99
C VAL A 863 4.66 -19.26 -8.47
N PHE A 864 3.50 -19.52 -9.06
CA PHE A 864 2.69 -18.50 -9.73
C PHE A 864 1.40 -18.15 -8.97
N PRO A 865 0.96 -16.89 -9.00
CA PRO A 865 -0.26 -16.44 -8.34
C PRO A 865 -1.53 -16.68 -9.17
N PHE A 866 -1.49 -17.51 -10.22
CA PHE A 866 -2.55 -17.61 -11.22
C PHE A 866 -3.93 -17.98 -10.66
N LEU A 867 -4.00 -18.78 -9.59
CA LEU A 867 -5.27 -19.09 -8.90
C LEU A 867 -5.94 -17.86 -8.27
N ARG A 868 -5.19 -16.77 -8.03
CA ARG A 868 -5.74 -15.50 -7.55
C ARG A 868 -6.38 -14.69 -8.67
N TYR A 869 -6.10 -15.02 -9.93
CA TYR A 869 -6.50 -14.31 -11.13
C TYR A 869 -7.24 -15.24 -12.11
N GLU A 870 -8.32 -15.87 -11.64
CA GLU A 870 -9.14 -16.78 -12.43
C GLU A 870 -9.70 -16.11 -13.70
N GLY A 871 -9.70 -16.87 -14.81
CA GLY A 871 -10.21 -16.41 -16.11
C GLY A 871 -9.19 -15.67 -16.97
N LEU A 872 -8.00 -15.37 -16.43
CA LEU A 872 -6.93 -14.70 -17.17
C LEU A 872 -6.01 -15.68 -17.86
N ASP A 873 -5.26 -15.18 -18.84
CA ASP A 873 -4.19 -15.96 -19.43
C ASP A 873 -3.00 -16.12 -18.48
N ILE A 874 -2.63 -17.37 -18.26
CA ILE A 874 -1.53 -17.82 -17.40
C ILE A 874 -0.26 -18.15 -18.19
N SER A 875 -0.18 -17.69 -19.44
CA SER A 875 0.99 -17.89 -20.29
C SER A 875 2.24 -17.23 -19.71
N LEU A 876 3.36 -17.92 -19.90
CA LEU A 876 4.69 -17.44 -19.61
C LEU A 876 5.19 -16.58 -20.77
N GLY A 877 6.08 -15.65 -20.51
CA GLY A 877 6.66 -14.77 -21.52
C GLY A 877 7.87 -13.99 -20.99
N PRO A 878 8.27 -12.93 -21.68
CA PRO A 878 9.46 -12.15 -21.31
C PRO A 878 9.25 -11.27 -20.07
N GLU A 879 8.01 -11.13 -19.60
CA GLU A 879 7.68 -10.46 -18.35
C GLU A 879 7.47 -11.46 -17.21
N MET A 880 8.20 -11.27 -16.10
CA MET A 880 8.10 -12.10 -14.90
C MET A 880 6.74 -11.94 -14.20
N LYS A 881 6.12 -13.06 -13.80
CA LYS A 881 4.83 -13.13 -13.10
C LYS A 881 4.84 -13.98 -11.82
N SER A 882 5.90 -14.76 -11.58
CA SER A 882 6.03 -15.59 -10.38
C SER A 882 6.19 -14.76 -9.10
N THR A 883 5.71 -15.31 -7.98
CA THR A 883 5.75 -14.67 -6.65
C THR A 883 6.73 -15.34 -5.69
N GLY A 884 7.30 -16.48 -6.06
CA GLY A 884 8.26 -17.20 -5.24
C GLY A 884 8.82 -18.41 -5.99
N GLU A 885 9.61 -19.21 -5.28
CA GLU A 885 10.31 -20.36 -5.85
C GLU A 885 10.44 -21.51 -4.84
N VAL A 886 10.67 -22.71 -5.38
CA VAL A 886 10.94 -23.93 -4.61
C VAL A 886 12.15 -24.65 -5.18
N MET A 887 12.80 -25.47 -4.35
CA MET A 887 14.02 -26.20 -4.73
C MET A 887 13.83 -27.71 -4.54
N GLY A 888 14.00 -28.48 -5.62
CA GLY A 888 14.08 -29.93 -5.60
C GLY A 888 15.53 -30.42 -5.71
N ILE A 889 15.96 -31.30 -4.81
CA ILE A 889 17.34 -31.82 -4.78
C ILE A 889 17.33 -33.35 -4.83
N ASP A 890 18.10 -33.92 -5.76
CA ASP A 890 18.36 -35.36 -5.86
C ASP A 890 19.63 -35.64 -6.67
N ILE A 891 20.20 -36.84 -6.54
CA ILE A 891 21.30 -37.29 -7.40
C ILE A 891 20.82 -37.62 -8.82
N ASP A 892 19.53 -37.88 -8.98
CA ASP A 892 18.85 -38.10 -10.26
C ASP A 892 18.11 -36.83 -10.69
N LEU A 893 18.48 -36.26 -11.84
CA LEU A 893 17.88 -35.02 -12.35
C LEU A 893 16.35 -35.10 -12.45
N GLY A 894 15.81 -36.23 -12.92
CA GLY A 894 14.37 -36.41 -13.06
C GLY A 894 13.65 -36.38 -11.71
N LEU A 895 14.23 -37.01 -10.67
CA LEU A 895 13.70 -36.90 -9.31
C LEU A 895 13.84 -35.50 -8.72
N ALA A 896 14.94 -34.78 -8.98
CA ALA A 896 15.11 -33.40 -8.55
C ALA A 896 14.02 -32.50 -9.14
N TYR A 897 13.77 -32.60 -10.46
CA TYR A 897 12.68 -31.89 -11.15
C TYR A 897 11.29 -32.32 -10.66
N ALA A 898 11.07 -33.62 -10.44
CA ALA A 898 9.80 -34.09 -9.90
C ALA A 898 9.53 -33.54 -8.49
N LYS A 899 10.56 -33.43 -7.64
CA LYS A 899 10.44 -32.83 -6.30
C LYS A 899 10.10 -31.34 -6.36
N SER A 900 10.70 -30.58 -7.28
CA SER A 900 10.36 -29.16 -7.44
C SER A 900 8.91 -28.99 -7.87
N GLN A 901 8.43 -29.79 -8.83
CA GLN A 901 7.03 -29.82 -9.27
C GLN A 901 6.04 -30.31 -8.18
N MET A 902 6.49 -31.17 -7.25
CA MET A 902 5.68 -31.54 -6.09
C MET A 902 5.55 -30.39 -5.08
N ALA A 903 6.57 -29.55 -4.97
CA ALA A 903 6.59 -28.39 -4.08
C ALA A 903 5.88 -27.16 -4.67
N ALA A 904 5.87 -27.03 -6.01
CA ALA A 904 5.08 -26.05 -6.77
C ALA A 904 3.86 -26.75 -7.40
N PRO A 905 2.78 -27.01 -6.64
CA PRO A 905 1.68 -27.85 -7.10
C PRO A 905 1.02 -27.33 -8.38
N PRO A 906 0.44 -28.22 -9.22
CA PRO A 906 0.18 -29.64 -8.93
C PRO A 906 1.32 -30.61 -9.31
N PRO A 907 1.46 -31.75 -8.59
CA PRO A 907 2.55 -32.71 -8.82
C PRO A 907 2.39 -33.49 -10.14
N LEU A 908 3.52 -34.00 -10.66
CA LEU A 908 3.53 -34.82 -11.87
C LEU A 908 2.80 -36.18 -11.67
N PRO A 909 1.91 -36.59 -12.61
CA PRO A 909 1.22 -37.87 -12.53
C PRO A 909 2.14 -39.03 -12.92
N LYS A 910 1.87 -40.23 -12.39
CA LYS A 910 2.62 -41.45 -12.77
C LYS A 910 2.02 -42.24 -13.92
N ARG A 911 0.74 -42.04 -14.23
CA ARG A 911 -0.02 -42.73 -15.30
C ARG A 911 -1.27 -41.90 -15.63
N GLY A 912 -1.92 -42.20 -16.75
CA GLY A 912 -3.18 -41.57 -17.13
C GLY A 912 -3.21 -41.14 -18.59
N ARG A 913 -3.92 -40.06 -18.88
CA ARG A 913 -3.96 -39.48 -20.23
C ARG A 913 -3.30 -38.11 -20.29
N VAL A 914 -2.55 -37.88 -21.37
CA VAL A 914 -1.96 -36.58 -21.71
C VAL A 914 -2.79 -35.93 -22.80
N PHE A 915 -3.22 -34.69 -22.56
CA PHE A 915 -3.75 -33.85 -23.63
C PHE A 915 -2.64 -33.04 -24.28
N VAL A 916 -2.53 -33.09 -25.60
CA VAL A 916 -1.51 -32.37 -26.38
C VAL A 916 -2.19 -31.46 -27.39
N SER A 917 -1.91 -30.16 -27.33
CA SER A 917 -2.37 -29.18 -28.31
C SER A 917 -1.36 -28.07 -28.44
N VAL A 918 -0.55 -28.12 -29.49
CA VAL A 918 0.59 -27.20 -29.68
C VAL A 918 0.45 -26.30 -30.91
N LYS A 919 1.23 -25.21 -30.94
CA LYS A 919 1.33 -24.31 -32.10
C LYS A 919 2.00 -25.02 -33.27
N ASP A 920 1.81 -24.49 -34.48
CA ASP A 920 2.27 -25.18 -35.70
C ASP A 920 3.78 -25.42 -35.72
N VAL A 921 4.57 -24.45 -35.24
CA VAL A 921 6.04 -24.57 -35.17
C VAL A 921 6.52 -25.65 -34.17
N ASP A 922 5.72 -25.96 -33.15
CA ASP A 922 6.07 -26.93 -32.11
C ASP A 922 5.65 -28.36 -32.46
N LYS A 923 4.91 -28.56 -33.56
CA LYS A 923 4.39 -29.88 -33.95
C LYS A 923 5.49 -30.90 -34.22
N GLU A 924 6.62 -30.48 -34.75
CA GLU A 924 7.76 -31.39 -34.97
C GLU A 924 8.47 -31.70 -33.64
N ALA A 925 8.71 -30.67 -32.82
CA ALA A 925 9.38 -30.79 -31.53
C ALA A 925 8.59 -31.62 -30.50
N VAL A 926 7.25 -31.63 -30.56
CA VAL A 926 6.41 -32.39 -29.61
C VAL A 926 6.37 -33.89 -29.91
N ILE A 927 6.69 -34.34 -31.13
CA ILE A 927 6.69 -35.75 -31.51
C ILE A 927 7.57 -36.63 -30.59
N PRO A 928 8.85 -36.31 -30.34
CA PRO A 928 9.66 -37.10 -29.41
C PRO A 928 9.08 -37.10 -27.99
N VAL A 929 8.54 -35.98 -27.51
CA VAL A 929 7.90 -35.88 -26.18
C VAL A 929 6.69 -36.81 -26.07
N ALA A 930 5.80 -36.79 -27.08
CA ALA A 930 4.65 -37.68 -27.17
C ALA A 930 5.07 -39.16 -27.17
N ARG A 931 6.14 -39.53 -27.89
CA ARG A 931 6.66 -40.91 -27.85
C ARG A 931 7.12 -41.31 -26.46
N GLU A 932 7.74 -40.41 -25.71
CA GLU A 932 8.14 -40.69 -24.34
C GLU A 932 6.95 -40.91 -23.42
N PHE A 933 5.89 -40.10 -23.51
CA PHE A 933 4.66 -40.35 -22.74
C PHE A 933 4.01 -41.71 -23.08
N LEU A 934 3.99 -42.13 -24.35
CA LEU A 934 3.51 -43.47 -24.72
C LEU A 934 4.37 -44.58 -24.08
N LYS A 935 5.70 -44.44 -24.10
CA LYS A 935 6.62 -45.41 -23.45
C LYS A 935 6.40 -45.49 -21.94
N LEU A 936 5.99 -44.39 -21.32
CA LEU A 936 5.64 -44.31 -19.90
C LEU A 936 4.24 -44.86 -19.59
N GLY A 937 3.50 -45.33 -20.60
CA GLY A 937 2.17 -45.94 -20.45
C GLY A 937 1.02 -44.95 -20.41
N PHE A 938 1.22 -43.70 -20.85
CA PHE A 938 0.12 -42.75 -21.00
C PHE A 938 -0.62 -42.94 -22.32
N GLU A 939 -1.91 -42.62 -22.33
CA GLU A 939 -2.67 -42.45 -23.57
C GLU A 939 -2.60 -40.99 -24.03
N ILE A 940 -2.55 -40.75 -25.34
CA ILE A 940 -2.48 -39.40 -25.90
C ILE A 940 -3.85 -38.99 -26.44
N VAL A 941 -4.31 -37.82 -26.03
CA VAL A 941 -5.52 -37.15 -26.51
C VAL A 941 -5.10 -35.83 -27.15
N SER A 942 -5.65 -35.46 -28.31
CA SER A 942 -5.19 -34.26 -29.03
C SER A 942 -6.27 -33.60 -29.87
N THR A 943 -6.14 -32.29 -30.10
CA THR A 943 -6.92 -31.55 -31.10
C THR A 943 -6.53 -31.95 -32.52
N SER A 944 -7.40 -31.66 -33.49
CA SER A 944 -7.27 -32.05 -34.90
C SER A 944 -5.88 -31.80 -35.51
N GLY A 945 -5.40 -30.56 -35.48
CA GLY A 945 -4.14 -30.20 -36.13
C GLY A 945 -2.89 -30.82 -35.51
N THR A 946 -2.89 -31.04 -34.19
CA THR A 946 -1.77 -31.75 -33.51
C THR A 946 -1.90 -33.28 -33.71
N ALA A 947 -3.12 -33.82 -33.72
CA ALA A 947 -3.38 -35.25 -33.91
C ALA A 947 -2.94 -35.72 -35.31
N GLU A 948 -3.10 -34.89 -36.33
CA GLU A 948 -2.63 -35.18 -37.69
C GLU A 948 -1.11 -35.32 -37.76
N ALA A 949 -0.37 -34.39 -37.14
CA ALA A 949 1.09 -34.46 -37.06
C ALA A 949 1.57 -35.72 -36.31
N LEU A 950 0.94 -36.04 -35.17
CA LEU A 950 1.25 -37.24 -34.39
C LEU A 950 0.92 -38.54 -35.16
N THR A 951 -0.21 -38.58 -35.85
CA THR A 951 -0.63 -39.74 -36.66
C THR A 951 0.35 -39.97 -37.81
N LYS A 952 0.79 -38.90 -38.50
CA LYS A 952 1.83 -38.97 -39.55
C LYS A 952 3.15 -39.51 -39.01
N ALA A 953 3.48 -39.22 -37.75
CA ALA A 953 4.63 -39.76 -37.04
C ALA A 953 4.43 -41.17 -36.45
N LYS A 954 3.31 -41.84 -36.79
CA LYS A 954 2.89 -43.18 -36.35
C LYS A 954 2.66 -43.30 -34.83
N ILE A 955 2.21 -42.22 -34.21
CA ILE A 955 1.87 -42.17 -32.78
C ILE A 955 0.36 -42.41 -32.63
N LYS A 956 -0.03 -43.38 -31.80
CA LYS A 956 -1.44 -43.63 -31.48
C LYS A 956 -2.00 -42.44 -30.68
N VAL A 957 -3.04 -41.80 -31.20
CA VAL A 957 -3.66 -40.62 -30.60
C VAL A 957 -5.18 -40.68 -30.71
N THR A 958 -5.87 -40.33 -29.63
CA THR A 958 -7.33 -40.15 -29.63
C THR A 958 -7.65 -38.69 -29.98
N LYS A 959 -8.25 -38.48 -31.14
CA LYS A 959 -8.69 -37.15 -31.58
C LYS A 959 -9.90 -36.69 -30.76
N VAL A 960 -9.91 -35.42 -30.36
CA VAL A 960 -11.05 -34.72 -29.75
C VAL A 960 -11.37 -33.44 -30.52
N PHE A 961 -12.62 -32.99 -30.41
CA PHE A 961 -13.03 -31.71 -30.98
C PHE A 961 -12.34 -30.55 -30.26
N LYS A 962 -12.01 -29.48 -30.98
CA LYS A 962 -11.76 -28.17 -30.36
C LYS A 962 -13.05 -27.67 -29.69
N ILE A 963 -12.93 -26.71 -28.78
CA ILE A 963 -14.08 -26.19 -27.99
C ILE A 963 -15.25 -25.75 -28.88
N HIS A 964 -14.98 -25.08 -30.00
CA HIS A 964 -15.99 -24.62 -30.96
C HIS A 964 -16.42 -25.68 -31.98
N GLU A 965 -15.70 -26.80 -32.12
CA GLU A 965 -15.97 -27.83 -33.12
C GLU A 965 -17.02 -28.84 -32.62
N GLY A 966 -17.23 -29.01 -31.31
CA GLY A 966 -18.26 -29.90 -30.76
C GLY A 966 -17.87 -30.59 -29.44
N ARG A 967 -18.56 -31.69 -29.14
CA ARG A 967 -18.34 -32.55 -27.95
C ARG A 967 -18.15 -34.02 -28.33
N PRO A 968 -17.34 -34.81 -27.57
CA PRO A 968 -16.58 -34.39 -26.39
C PRO A 968 -15.31 -33.61 -26.78
N ASN A 969 -15.07 -32.50 -26.07
CA ASN A 969 -13.84 -31.72 -26.17
C ASN A 969 -12.98 -31.88 -24.91
N VAL A 970 -11.84 -31.17 -24.85
CA VAL A 970 -10.91 -31.27 -23.71
C VAL A 970 -11.54 -30.82 -22.38
N LEU A 971 -12.45 -29.83 -22.38
CA LEU A 971 -13.08 -29.36 -21.14
C LEU A 971 -14.00 -30.42 -20.54
N ASP A 972 -14.75 -31.13 -21.39
CA ASP A 972 -15.59 -32.26 -20.96
C ASP A 972 -14.71 -33.35 -20.31
N ARG A 973 -13.55 -33.64 -20.91
CA ARG A 973 -12.62 -34.65 -20.39
C ARG A 973 -11.92 -34.21 -19.11
N ILE A 974 -11.53 -32.94 -18.99
CA ILE A 974 -10.99 -32.39 -17.72
C ILE A 974 -12.05 -32.55 -16.63
N LYS A 975 -13.30 -32.16 -16.90
CA LYS A 975 -14.41 -32.25 -15.94
C LYS A 975 -14.72 -33.69 -15.52
N ASN A 976 -14.58 -34.65 -16.42
CA ASN A 976 -14.77 -36.07 -16.13
C ASN A 976 -13.58 -36.72 -15.40
N GLY A 977 -12.47 -36.01 -15.17
CA GLY A 977 -11.25 -36.57 -14.59
C GLY A 977 -10.46 -37.47 -15.53
N ASP A 978 -10.69 -37.37 -16.85
CA ASP A 978 -10.08 -38.21 -17.87
C ASP A 978 -8.66 -37.76 -18.28
N ILE A 979 -8.26 -36.53 -17.96
CA ILE A 979 -6.97 -35.93 -18.31
C ILE A 979 -6.14 -35.74 -17.04
N ASN A 980 -4.87 -36.13 -17.08
CA ASN A 980 -3.97 -36.07 -15.92
C ASN A 980 -2.73 -35.18 -16.16
N PHE A 981 -2.47 -34.81 -17.42
CA PHE A 981 -1.37 -33.92 -17.79
C PHE A 981 -1.74 -33.16 -19.06
N ILE A 982 -1.31 -31.90 -19.18
CA ILE A 982 -1.60 -31.06 -20.34
C ILE A 982 -0.31 -30.47 -20.92
N ILE A 983 -0.16 -30.56 -22.24
CA ILE A 983 0.85 -29.84 -23.02
C ILE A 983 0.09 -28.87 -23.92
N ASN A 984 0.22 -27.57 -23.64
CA ASN A 984 -0.45 -26.53 -24.42
C ASN A 984 0.45 -25.30 -24.62
N THR A 985 1.05 -25.20 -25.80
CA THR A 985 1.95 -24.10 -26.17
C THR A 985 1.14 -22.95 -26.79
N PRO A 986 1.19 -21.72 -26.25
CA PRO A 986 0.39 -20.60 -26.73
C PRO A 986 0.89 -20.02 -28.08
N ILE A 987 0.00 -19.37 -28.84
CA ILE A 987 0.32 -18.64 -30.07
C ILE A 987 0.16 -17.13 -29.85
N GLY A 988 1.25 -16.36 -29.97
CA GLY A 988 1.21 -14.89 -29.95
C GLY A 988 0.68 -14.26 -28.64
N LYS A 989 0.45 -12.93 -28.65
CA LYS A 989 -0.01 -12.16 -27.48
C LYS A 989 -1.52 -12.23 -27.25
N ILE A 990 -2.32 -12.43 -28.29
CA ILE A 990 -3.77 -12.62 -28.16
C ILE A 990 -3.98 -14.13 -28.18
N PRO A 991 -4.10 -14.78 -27.02
CA PRO A 991 -4.38 -16.19 -27.01
C PRO A 991 -5.78 -16.34 -27.59
N ARG A 992 -5.99 -17.38 -28.40
CA ARG A 992 -7.36 -17.74 -28.78
C ARG A 992 -8.12 -17.93 -27.47
N GLU A 993 -9.28 -17.32 -27.33
CA GLU A 993 -10.12 -17.37 -26.12
C GLU A 993 -10.23 -18.81 -25.58
N HIS A 994 -10.35 -19.78 -26.48
CA HIS A 994 -10.35 -21.21 -26.20
C HIS A 994 -9.11 -21.74 -25.45
N GLU A 995 -7.91 -21.25 -25.74
CA GLU A 995 -6.69 -21.69 -25.06
C GLU A 995 -6.62 -21.20 -23.61
N VAL A 996 -7.05 -19.96 -23.36
CA VAL A 996 -7.17 -19.41 -22.00
C VAL A 996 -8.12 -20.27 -21.17
N VAL A 997 -9.26 -20.68 -21.74
CA VAL A 997 -10.24 -21.54 -21.08
C VAL A 997 -9.65 -22.91 -20.73
N ILE A 998 -8.85 -23.52 -21.61
CA ILE A 998 -8.18 -24.81 -21.33
C ILE A 998 -7.22 -24.67 -20.15
N ARG A 999 -6.37 -23.64 -20.18
CA ARG A 999 -5.37 -23.41 -19.13
C ARG A 999 -6.01 -23.13 -17.77
N ASN A 1000 -7.07 -22.32 -17.73
CA ASN A 1000 -7.83 -22.06 -16.50
C ASN A 1000 -8.53 -23.32 -15.98
N ALA A 1001 -9.13 -24.12 -16.87
CA ALA A 1001 -9.75 -25.39 -16.49
C ALA A 1001 -8.71 -26.36 -15.90
N ALA A 1002 -7.49 -26.39 -16.43
CA ALA A 1002 -6.39 -27.18 -15.89
C ALA A 1002 -6.02 -26.76 -14.47
N LEU A 1003 -5.83 -25.45 -14.24
CA LEU A 1003 -5.51 -24.92 -12.91
C LEU A 1003 -6.63 -25.22 -11.89
N ALA A 1004 -7.89 -24.98 -12.27
CA ALA A 1004 -9.03 -25.25 -11.42
C ALA A 1004 -9.15 -26.75 -11.06
N ALA A 1005 -8.85 -27.63 -12.01
CA ALA A 1005 -8.83 -29.08 -11.82
C ALA A 1005 -7.53 -29.60 -11.16
N LYS A 1006 -6.56 -28.72 -10.86
CA LYS A 1006 -5.23 -29.07 -10.32
C LYS A 1006 -4.50 -30.09 -11.20
N ILE A 1007 -4.60 -29.93 -12.52
CA ILE A 1007 -3.89 -30.75 -13.50
C ILE A 1007 -2.61 -30.03 -13.91
N PRO A 1008 -1.42 -30.67 -13.83
CA PRO A 1008 -0.17 -30.05 -14.28
C PRO A 1008 -0.22 -29.75 -15.78
N ILE A 1009 0.22 -28.55 -16.11
CA ILE A 1009 0.19 -28.00 -17.47
C ILE A 1009 1.55 -27.41 -17.83
N MET A 1010 2.06 -27.80 -19.00
CA MET A 1010 3.30 -27.28 -19.56
C MET A 1010 3.00 -26.43 -20.79
N THR A 1011 3.53 -25.20 -20.79
CA THR A 1011 3.34 -24.22 -21.87
C THR A 1011 4.51 -24.18 -22.85
N THR A 1012 5.59 -24.92 -22.58
CA THR A 1012 6.74 -25.09 -23.49
C THR A 1012 6.99 -26.58 -23.75
N VAL A 1013 7.56 -26.90 -24.91
CA VAL A 1013 7.91 -28.28 -25.27
C VAL A 1013 9.04 -28.81 -24.38
N ARG A 1014 10.00 -27.95 -24.00
CA ARG A 1014 11.12 -28.31 -23.13
C ARG A 1014 10.66 -28.69 -21.72
N ALA A 1015 9.74 -27.93 -21.11
CA ALA A 1015 9.16 -28.27 -19.81
C ALA A 1015 8.34 -29.57 -19.86
N ALA A 1016 7.66 -29.83 -20.99
CA ALA A 1016 6.97 -31.11 -21.20
C ALA A 1016 7.93 -32.30 -21.28
N LEU A 1017 9.09 -32.13 -21.91
CA LEU A 1017 10.15 -33.15 -21.96
C LEU A 1017 10.78 -33.38 -20.57
N ALA A 1018 11.09 -32.30 -19.84
CA ALA A 1018 11.59 -32.38 -18.47
C ALA A 1018 10.61 -33.12 -17.56
N SER A 1019 9.31 -32.82 -17.71
CA SER A 1019 8.23 -33.52 -17.01
C SER A 1019 8.16 -35.01 -17.34
N ALA A 1020 8.28 -35.39 -18.62
CA ALA A 1020 8.34 -36.81 -19.00
C ALA A 1020 9.53 -37.53 -18.36
N ASN A 1021 10.71 -36.89 -18.31
CA ASN A 1021 11.90 -37.42 -17.63
C ASN A 1021 11.70 -37.54 -16.11
N GLY A 1022 11.03 -36.56 -15.49
CA GLY A 1022 10.66 -36.61 -14.08
C GLY A 1022 9.71 -37.78 -13.77
N ILE A 1023 8.68 -37.96 -14.60
CA ILE A 1023 7.71 -39.07 -14.48
C ILE A 1023 8.42 -40.42 -14.65
N ARG A 1024 9.33 -40.56 -15.63
CA ARG A 1024 10.14 -41.77 -15.81
C ARG A 1024 10.88 -42.13 -14.53
N SER A 1025 11.47 -41.14 -13.88
CA SER A 1025 12.26 -41.33 -12.66
C SER A 1025 11.37 -41.67 -11.47
N LEU A 1026 10.20 -41.04 -11.35
CA LEU A 1026 9.16 -41.36 -10.37
C LEU A 1026 8.56 -42.78 -10.52
N GLN A 1027 8.55 -43.34 -11.73
CA GLN A 1027 8.11 -44.71 -12.00
C GLN A 1027 9.20 -45.73 -11.64
N LYS A 1028 10.47 -45.40 -11.87
CA LYS A 1028 11.61 -46.32 -11.68
C LYS A 1028 12.18 -46.31 -10.26
N ARG A 1029 12.10 -45.19 -9.54
CA ARG A 1029 12.77 -44.97 -8.26
C ARG A 1029 11.78 -44.51 -7.19
N LYS A 1030 12.11 -44.78 -5.92
CA LYS A 1030 11.40 -44.23 -4.77
C LYS A 1030 11.94 -42.84 -4.43
N ILE A 1031 11.05 -41.93 -4.03
CA ILE A 1031 11.45 -40.62 -3.53
C ILE A 1031 12.14 -40.79 -2.17
N GLN A 1032 13.29 -40.16 -2.00
CA GLN A 1032 14.02 -40.09 -0.74
C GLN A 1032 14.14 -38.63 -0.29
N VAL A 1033 14.22 -38.42 1.02
CA VAL A 1033 14.50 -37.12 1.64
C VAL A 1033 15.90 -37.13 2.22
N ARG A 1034 16.58 -35.99 2.11
CA ARG A 1034 17.89 -35.72 2.72
C ARG A 1034 17.91 -34.27 3.16
N SER A 1035 18.55 -34.02 4.28
CA SER A 1035 18.83 -32.67 4.78
C SER A 1035 19.88 -31.97 3.93
N LEU A 1036 19.91 -30.64 3.95
CA LEU A 1036 20.97 -29.86 3.30
C LEU A 1036 22.35 -30.19 3.89
N GLN A 1037 22.41 -30.45 5.19
CA GLN A 1037 23.63 -30.82 5.90
C GLN A 1037 24.21 -32.13 5.35
N GLU A 1038 23.39 -33.14 5.07
CA GLU A 1038 23.86 -34.39 4.45
C GLU A 1038 24.39 -34.15 3.02
N TYR A 1039 23.72 -33.31 2.23
CA TYR A 1039 24.22 -32.94 0.90
C TYR A 1039 25.56 -32.19 0.99
N HIS A 1040 25.72 -31.28 1.95
CA HIS A 1040 26.93 -30.50 2.14
C HIS A 1040 28.06 -31.28 2.82
N ALA A 1041 27.76 -32.29 3.65
CA ALA A 1041 28.74 -33.14 4.31
C ALA A 1041 29.51 -34.03 3.32
N SER A 1042 28.90 -34.37 2.18
CA SER A 1042 29.53 -35.14 1.10
C SER A 1042 30.68 -34.41 0.36
N ARG A 1043 31.08 -33.23 0.87
CA ARG A 1043 32.21 -32.40 0.43
C ARG A 1043 33.54 -32.75 1.12
N GLY A 1044 33.50 -33.51 2.22
CA GLY A 1044 34.67 -33.98 2.96
C GLY A 1044 35.42 -35.09 2.25
#